data_AF-A0A9E4YJS0-F1
#
_entry.id   AF-A0A9E4YJS0-F1
#
_cell.length_a   1.000
_cell.length_b   1.000
_cell.length_c   1.000
_cell.angle_alpha   90.00
_cell.angle_beta   90.00
_cell.angle_gamma   90.00
#
_symmetry.space_group_name_H-M   'P 1'
#
loop_
_entity.id
_entity.type
_entity.pdbx_description
1 polymer ?
#
loop_
_entity_poly.entity_id
_entity_poly.type
_entity_poly.pdbx_seq_one_letter_code
_entity_poly.pdbx_strand_id
1 'polypeptide(L)'
;MGRLSSSIGNIKSHYTVVVIGSGYGGGIAASRLARAGQQVCLLERGREIRPGDYPNTLISALPEMQADLPQGHVGSRTAMYDFRVNKDINVFQGCGLGGTSLVNANVALRPDDRVFQDERWPKEIREDEGGLLNDGYSRAVDMLKPRSYPDTYPDLPKLAAMQKIAKHLDARFYKPPINVNFEDGRNHVGVHQNACTNCGDCVSGCNYSAKNTVLMNYLPDARNHGAEIYTQVMVKRVERSGDQWLVHFELLESERDKFDAPTMFISADIVVLAAGTLGSSEILLRSKAAGLATSDRLGRNFSGNGDVFAFAYNTDQAVNGIGYGDNAPDKMEPVGPCITGIIDMRDGPDLDKGVIVEEGVVPGGFSSFLPSALAFGAKAMGKDTDKGFMDGVRERLRAWYSVLRGPYYGAMKNTLTYLVNTHDDSNGTLVLEDDRVRIDWPGVGAKQIFQDVSDTLLDATRPLGGTFVKNPTWSKLTNHNLVTVHPLGGCCMGDDAGKGVVNHKGQVFSGKGGTAVHEGLYVSDGAVISRSLGVNPLLTISALAERSCMLLAQDRGWSLEYSLPSSPAREDEPITVGIQFTETMQGYYSDGAAGDYQQASERGEQSDSRFEFTLTVISDDVETMLSGESHAAKMVGSVTAPALSDRPLTAT
;
A
#
# COMPACT_ATOMS: atom_id res chain seq x y z
N MET A 1 -19.47 -7.26 -7.18
CA MET A 1 -18.95 -7.67 -5.86
C MET A 1 -19.60 -6.76 -4.84
N GLY A 2 -20.30 -7.31 -3.85
CA GLY A 2 -20.86 -6.53 -2.75
C GLY A 2 -19.79 -5.82 -1.92
N ARG A 3 -20.22 -4.87 -1.09
CA ARG A 3 -19.36 -4.12 -0.17
C ARG A 3 -18.71 -5.08 0.83
N LEU A 4 -17.40 -4.94 1.06
CA LEU A 4 -16.68 -5.71 2.07
C LEU A 4 -16.68 -5.02 3.43
N SER A 5 -16.62 -3.69 3.44
CA SER A 5 -16.61 -2.90 4.68
C SER A 5 -17.94 -3.01 5.42
N SER A 6 -17.83 -3.22 6.73
CA SER A 6 -18.90 -3.18 7.71
C SER A 6 -19.19 -1.73 8.12
N SER A 7 -20.43 -1.46 8.55
CA SER A 7 -20.79 -0.18 9.16
C SER A 7 -20.03 0.00 10.47
N ILE A 8 -19.40 1.17 10.67
CA ILE A 8 -18.58 1.43 11.87
C ILE A 8 -19.39 1.36 13.17
N GLY A 9 -20.70 1.59 13.13
CA GLY A 9 -21.59 1.40 14.27
C GLY A 9 -21.77 -0.07 14.71
N ASN A 10 -21.17 -1.03 14.01
CA ASN A 10 -21.11 -2.43 14.43
C ASN A 10 -19.80 -2.77 15.15
N ILE A 11 -18.86 -1.82 15.29
CA ILE A 11 -17.58 -2.10 15.93
C ILE A 11 -17.79 -2.53 17.38
N LYS A 12 -17.13 -3.61 17.79
CA LYS A 12 -17.17 -4.10 19.17
C LYS A 12 -16.11 -3.41 20.01
N SER A 13 -16.33 -3.36 21.32
CA SER A 13 -15.35 -2.86 22.29
C SER A 13 -14.11 -3.76 22.42
N HIS A 14 -14.20 -5.03 22.02
CA HIS A 14 -13.12 -6.01 22.12
C HIS A 14 -13.12 -7.01 20.95
N TYR A 15 -11.92 -7.41 20.52
CA TYR A 15 -11.68 -8.48 19.56
C TYR A 15 -10.51 -9.38 19.98
N THR A 16 -10.52 -10.65 19.58
CA THR A 16 -9.34 -11.51 19.77
C THR A 16 -8.14 -11.00 18.96
N VAL A 17 -8.38 -10.55 17.73
CA VAL A 17 -7.34 -10.02 16.85
C VAL A 17 -7.79 -8.70 16.21
N VAL A 18 -6.95 -7.67 16.33
CA VAL A 18 -7.06 -6.45 15.50
C VAL A 18 -5.92 -6.40 14.49
N VAL A 19 -6.26 -6.27 13.22
CA VAL A 19 -5.31 -6.10 12.11
C VAL A 19 -5.40 -4.65 11.62
N ILE A 20 -4.26 -3.96 11.53
CA ILE A 20 -4.22 -2.54 11.17
C ILE A 20 -3.63 -2.40 9.77
N GLY A 21 -4.42 -1.93 8.82
CA GLY A 21 -4.07 -1.84 7.40
C GLY A 21 -4.57 -3.05 6.60
N SER A 22 -4.94 -2.81 5.34
CA SER A 22 -5.55 -3.82 4.46
C SER A 22 -4.72 -4.19 3.22
N GLY A 23 -3.43 -3.86 3.23
CA GLY A 23 -2.49 -4.26 2.17
C GLY A 23 -2.20 -5.78 2.19
N TYR A 24 -1.14 -6.21 1.49
CA TYR A 24 -0.74 -7.62 1.43
C TYR A 24 -0.66 -8.28 2.82
N GLY A 25 0.12 -7.70 3.73
CA GLY A 25 0.26 -8.19 5.10
C GLY A 25 -1.07 -8.30 5.85
N GLY A 26 -1.88 -7.25 5.78
CA GLY A 26 -3.12 -7.13 6.55
C GLY A 26 -4.24 -8.01 6.01
N GLY A 27 -4.41 -8.07 4.69
CA GLY A 27 -5.36 -8.97 4.06
C GLY A 27 -5.04 -10.44 4.34
N ILE A 28 -3.75 -10.82 4.30
CA ILE A 28 -3.29 -12.17 4.66
C ILE A 28 -3.57 -12.46 6.13
N ALA A 29 -3.14 -11.58 7.04
CA ALA A 29 -3.37 -11.76 8.48
C ALA A 29 -4.86 -11.89 8.80
N ALA A 30 -5.71 -11.03 8.24
CA ALA A 30 -7.15 -11.11 8.47
C ALA A 30 -7.76 -12.41 7.92
N SER A 31 -7.38 -12.82 6.70
CA SER A 31 -7.84 -14.08 6.10
C SER A 31 -7.46 -15.29 6.95
N ARG A 32 -6.17 -15.42 7.29
CA ARG A 32 -5.66 -16.60 8.00
C ARG A 32 -6.18 -16.66 9.43
N LEU A 33 -6.24 -15.54 10.14
CA LEU A 33 -6.71 -15.52 11.52
C LEU A 33 -8.24 -15.70 11.60
N ALA A 34 -9.01 -15.25 10.61
CA ALA A 34 -10.44 -15.57 10.53
C ALA A 34 -10.67 -17.05 10.22
N ARG A 35 -9.89 -17.64 9.30
CA ARG A 35 -9.89 -19.09 9.03
C ARG A 35 -9.49 -19.93 10.23
N ALA A 36 -8.65 -19.38 11.11
CA ALA A 36 -8.32 -19.97 12.41
C ALA A 36 -9.46 -19.88 13.44
N GLY A 37 -10.65 -19.38 13.05
CA GLY A 37 -11.82 -19.25 13.91
C GLY A 37 -11.78 -18.06 14.88
N GLN A 38 -10.87 -17.10 14.67
CA GLN A 38 -10.72 -15.95 15.58
C GLN A 38 -11.68 -14.81 15.22
N GLN A 39 -12.06 -14.02 16.24
CA GLN A 39 -12.77 -12.76 16.01
C GLN A 39 -11.78 -11.71 15.54
N VAL A 40 -11.83 -11.41 14.23
CA VAL A 40 -10.90 -10.49 13.56
C VAL A 40 -11.59 -9.18 13.22
N CYS A 41 -10.98 -8.08 13.66
CA CYS A 41 -11.29 -6.72 13.21
C CYS A 41 -10.15 -6.18 12.35
N LEU A 42 -10.44 -5.80 11.12
CA LEU A 42 -9.48 -5.11 10.25
C LEU A 42 -9.83 -3.62 10.18
N LEU A 43 -8.85 -2.76 10.47
CA LEU A 43 -8.99 -1.30 10.40
C LEU A 43 -8.18 -0.74 9.23
N GLU A 44 -8.85 -0.07 8.29
CA GLU A 44 -8.24 0.58 7.12
C GLU A 44 -8.48 2.09 7.16
N ARG A 45 -7.41 2.87 6.90
CA ARG A 45 -7.48 4.34 6.87
C ARG A 45 -8.24 4.85 5.65
N GLY A 46 -8.03 4.25 4.47
CA GLY A 46 -8.65 4.68 3.24
C GLY A 46 -10.08 4.18 3.05
N ARG A 47 -10.67 4.56 1.92
CA ARG A 47 -12.02 4.13 1.49
C ARG A 47 -12.00 2.78 0.78
N GLU A 48 -13.17 2.14 0.68
CA GLU A 48 -13.39 1.02 -0.23
C GLU A 48 -13.70 1.55 -1.64
N ILE A 49 -12.72 1.49 -2.54
CA ILE A 49 -12.86 1.88 -3.95
C ILE A 49 -12.90 0.60 -4.79
N ARG A 50 -13.90 0.47 -5.66
CA ARG A 50 -14.16 -0.77 -6.41
C ARG A 50 -13.79 -0.61 -7.89
N PRO A 51 -13.52 -1.73 -8.60
CA PRO A 51 -13.47 -1.69 -10.06
C PRO A 51 -14.70 -1.02 -10.66
N GLY A 52 -14.49 0.00 -11.48
CA GLY A 52 -15.51 0.88 -12.04
C GLY A 52 -15.49 2.28 -11.43
N ASP A 53 -15.05 2.40 -10.18
CA ASP A 53 -15.01 3.65 -9.41
C ASP A 53 -13.61 4.30 -9.42
N TYR A 54 -12.58 3.66 -9.98
CA TYR A 54 -11.23 4.23 -10.01
C TYR A 54 -11.14 5.41 -10.99
N PRO A 55 -10.41 6.48 -10.64
CA PRO A 55 -10.29 7.64 -11.50
C PRO A 55 -9.50 7.31 -12.78
N ASN A 56 -10.10 7.62 -13.92
CA ASN A 56 -9.55 7.39 -15.25
C ASN A 56 -9.30 8.69 -16.05
N THR A 57 -9.53 9.84 -15.43
CA THR A 57 -9.20 11.18 -15.96
C THR A 57 -8.45 11.97 -14.90
N LEU A 58 -7.74 13.02 -15.29
CA LEU A 58 -7.05 13.90 -14.34
C LEU A 58 -8.05 14.58 -13.38
N ILE A 59 -9.22 14.98 -13.88
CA ILE A 59 -10.25 15.67 -13.08
C ILE A 59 -10.79 14.75 -11.98
N SER A 60 -11.11 13.49 -12.33
CA SER A 60 -11.56 12.50 -11.33
C SER A 60 -10.44 12.03 -10.41
N ALA A 61 -9.17 12.14 -10.83
CA ALA A 61 -8.03 11.77 -10.00
C ALA A 61 -7.65 12.83 -8.96
N LEU A 62 -7.88 14.13 -9.22
CA LEU A 62 -7.49 15.21 -8.30
C LEU A 62 -8.04 15.06 -6.87
N PRO A 63 -9.33 14.74 -6.64
CA PRO A 63 -9.86 14.46 -5.30
C PRO A 63 -9.23 13.23 -4.63
N GLU A 64 -8.67 12.33 -5.43
CA GLU A 64 -8.00 11.11 -4.98
C GLU A 64 -6.50 11.32 -4.70
N MET A 65 -5.97 12.53 -4.85
CA MET A 65 -4.58 12.85 -4.52
C MET A 65 -4.47 13.43 -3.11
N GLN A 66 -3.54 12.88 -2.33
CA GLN A 66 -3.07 13.45 -1.07
C GLN A 66 -1.54 13.49 -1.04
N ALA A 67 -1.00 14.45 -0.30
CA ALA A 67 0.43 14.51 -0.07
C ALA A 67 0.77 14.94 1.36
N ASP A 68 1.75 14.28 1.94
CA ASP A 68 2.43 14.75 3.14
C ASP A 68 3.69 15.51 2.75
N LEU A 69 3.65 16.83 2.91
CA LEU A 69 4.74 17.77 2.64
C LEU A 69 5.41 18.16 3.96
N PRO A 70 6.69 18.59 3.94
CA PRO A 70 7.37 19.10 5.14
C PRO A 70 6.53 20.15 5.89
N GLN A 71 5.86 21.04 5.16
CA GLN A 71 5.06 22.13 5.73
C GLN A 71 3.66 21.71 6.22
N GLY A 72 3.17 20.51 5.87
CA GLY A 72 1.81 20.10 6.22
C GLY A 72 1.26 19.00 5.31
N HIS A 73 0.04 18.55 5.61
CA HIS A 73 -0.70 17.62 4.77
C HIS A 73 -1.66 18.37 3.84
N VAL A 74 -1.80 17.90 2.61
CA VAL A 74 -2.76 18.42 1.62
C VAL A 74 -3.58 17.28 1.02
N GLY A 75 -4.84 17.57 0.68
CA GLY A 75 -5.80 16.56 0.21
C GLY A 75 -6.51 15.85 1.35
N SER A 76 -7.41 14.92 1.00
CA SER A 76 -8.08 14.08 2.00
C SER A 76 -7.16 12.96 2.47
N ARG A 77 -7.13 12.69 3.78
CA ARG A 77 -6.35 11.57 4.36
C ARG A 77 -6.81 10.19 3.89
N THR A 78 -8.01 10.10 3.31
CA THR A 78 -8.64 8.88 2.78
C THR A 78 -8.48 8.73 1.26
N ALA A 79 -7.88 9.71 0.59
CA ALA A 79 -7.71 9.76 -0.86
C ALA A 79 -6.76 8.65 -1.37
N MET A 80 -6.98 8.09 -2.54
CA MET A 80 -6.29 6.87 -2.95
C MET A 80 -4.77 6.98 -3.15
N TYR A 81 -4.30 8.10 -3.71
CA TYR A 81 -2.92 8.33 -4.11
C TYR A 81 -2.17 9.13 -3.06
N ASP A 82 -1.31 8.47 -2.28
CA ASP A 82 -0.61 9.08 -1.15
C ASP A 82 0.87 9.29 -1.46
N PHE A 83 1.26 10.56 -1.60
CA PHE A 83 2.63 10.99 -1.83
C PHE A 83 3.27 11.48 -0.54
N ARG A 84 4.39 10.87 -0.14
CA ARG A 84 5.21 11.33 0.99
C ARG A 84 6.44 12.04 0.47
N VAL A 85 6.45 13.36 0.62
CA VAL A 85 7.52 14.22 0.14
C VAL A 85 8.53 14.44 1.25
N ASN A 86 9.76 14.00 1.02
CA ASN A 86 10.88 14.21 1.94
C ASN A 86 12.05 14.85 1.20
N LYS A 87 13.10 15.15 1.97
CA LYS A 87 14.27 15.86 1.45
C LYS A 87 15.01 15.06 0.39
N ASP A 88 15.28 13.77 0.65
CA ASP A 88 16.19 12.96 -0.19
C ASP A 88 15.45 11.88 -1.01
N ILE A 89 14.34 11.34 -0.48
CA ILE A 89 13.53 10.32 -1.16
C ILE A 89 12.04 10.53 -0.91
N ASN A 90 11.27 10.50 -1.99
CA ASN A 90 9.82 10.54 -1.94
C ASN A 90 9.25 9.13 -2.03
N VAL A 91 8.08 8.91 -1.43
CA VAL A 91 7.38 7.61 -1.49
C VAL A 91 6.01 7.83 -2.11
N PHE A 92 5.63 6.96 -3.04
CA PHE A 92 4.25 6.85 -3.51
C PHE A 92 3.65 5.53 -3.01
N GLN A 93 2.46 5.61 -2.42
CA GLN A 93 1.74 4.45 -1.91
C GLN A 93 0.23 4.59 -2.14
N GLY A 94 -0.47 3.45 -2.19
CA GLY A 94 -1.94 3.42 -2.25
C GLY A 94 -2.58 3.45 -0.87
N CYS A 95 -3.71 4.14 -0.75
CA CYS A 95 -4.53 4.25 0.45
C CYS A 95 -5.97 3.83 0.14
N GLY A 96 -6.50 2.82 0.83
CA GLY A 96 -7.80 2.25 0.51
C GLY A 96 -7.88 0.77 0.87
N LEU A 97 -9.09 0.20 0.85
CA LEU A 97 -9.30 -1.21 1.17
C LEU A 97 -8.62 -2.12 0.13
N GLY A 98 -7.47 -2.69 0.49
CA GLY A 98 -6.54 -3.40 -0.38
C GLY A 98 -5.14 -2.78 -0.47
N GLY A 99 -4.95 -1.58 0.11
CA GLY A 99 -3.70 -0.84 0.16
C GLY A 99 -3.06 -0.59 -1.21
N THR A 100 -1.73 -0.70 -1.29
CA THR A 100 -0.99 -0.45 -2.54
C THR A 100 -1.24 -1.51 -3.63
N SER A 101 -1.88 -2.65 -3.31
CA SER A 101 -2.28 -3.61 -4.35
C SER A 101 -3.27 -3.01 -5.36
N LEU A 102 -4.04 -1.99 -4.95
CA LEU A 102 -4.95 -1.25 -5.83
C LEU A 102 -4.21 -0.53 -6.96
N VAL A 103 -2.99 -0.03 -6.70
CA VAL A 103 -2.23 0.88 -7.60
C VAL A 103 -0.82 0.39 -7.98
N ASN A 104 -0.44 -0.84 -7.64
CA ASN A 104 0.85 -1.41 -8.06
C ASN A 104 0.85 -1.97 -9.50
N ALA A 105 2.00 -2.44 -9.98
CA ALA A 105 2.18 -2.98 -11.33
C ALA A 105 2.07 -4.52 -11.44
N ASN A 106 1.61 -5.22 -10.39
CA ASN A 106 1.28 -6.66 -10.35
C ASN A 106 2.43 -7.68 -10.38
N VAL A 107 3.70 -7.28 -10.41
CA VAL A 107 4.82 -8.23 -10.57
C VAL A 107 5.08 -9.03 -9.30
N ALA A 108 5.05 -10.36 -9.40
CA ALA A 108 5.19 -11.29 -8.29
C ALA A 108 6.48 -12.13 -8.42
N LEU A 109 7.63 -11.52 -8.10
CA LEU A 109 8.94 -12.16 -8.21
C LEU A 109 9.51 -12.62 -6.87
N ARG A 110 10.35 -13.65 -6.92
CA ARG A 110 11.24 -13.99 -5.83
C ARG A 110 12.57 -13.21 -5.97
N PRO A 111 13.12 -12.69 -4.86
CA PRO A 111 14.45 -12.08 -4.87
C PRO A 111 15.51 -13.16 -5.11
N ASP A 112 16.75 -12.73 -5.32
CA ASP A 112 17.90 -13.64 -5.29
C ASP A 112 18.04 -14.25 -3.89
N ASP A 113 18.30 -15.55 -3.78
CA ASP A 113 18.38 -16.24 -2.49
C ASP A 113 19.48 -15.67 -1.57
N ARG A 114 20.54 -15.07 -2.13
CA ARG A 114 21.60 -14.38 -1.38
C ARG A 114 21.07 -13.21 -0.56
N VAL A 115 19.93 -12.62 -0.93
CA VAL A 115 19.25 -11.58 -0.14
C VAL A 115 18.93 -12.07 1.27
N PHE A 116 18.49 -13.32 1.40
CA PHE A 116 18.15 -13.93 2.69
C PHE A 116 19.37 -14.47 3.43
N GLN A 117 20.55 -14.53 2.81
CA GLN A 117 21.79 -14.97 3.46
C GLN A 117 22.50 -13.84 4.23
N ASP A 118 22.14 -12.58 3.97
CA ASP A 118 22.65 -11.41 4.68
C ASP A 118 22.36 -11.50 6.19
N GLU A 119 23.36 -11.21 7.02
CA GLU A 119 23.28 -11.23 8.49
C GLU A 119 22.23 -10.28 9.10
N ARG A 120 21.70 -9.34 8.31
CA ARG A 120 20.53 -8.53 8.69
C ARG A 120 19.27 -9.36 8.88
N TRP A 121 19.17 -10.53 8.26
CA TRP A 121 18.04 -11.44 8.47
C TRP A 121 18.28 -12.34 9.69
N PRO A 122 17.22 -12.65 10.47
CA PRO A 122 17.31 -13.61 11.57
C PRO A 122 17.79 -14.97 11.09
N LYS A 123 18.54 -15.68 11.94
CA LYS A 123 19.01 -17.05 11.69
C LYS A 123 17.90 -17.97 11.17
N GLU A 124 16.68 -17.89 11.71
CA GLU A 124 15.53 -18.72 11.32
C GLU A 124 14.97 -18.40 9.92
N ILE A 125 15.47 -17.37 9.25
CA ILE A 125 15.21 -17.08 7.83
C ILE A 125 16.41 -17.52 6.99
N ARG A 126 17.63 -17.22 7.44
CA ARG A 126 18.86 -17.56 6.70
C ARG A 126 19.07 -19.07 6.55
N GLU A 127 18.65 -19.82 7.55
CA GLU A 127 18.77 -21.29 7.61
C GLU A 127 17.46 -22.02 7.24
N ASP A 128 16.45 -21.32 6.70
CA ASP A 128 15.12 -21.85 6.32
C ASP A 128 15.09 -22.43 4.91
N GLU A 129 16.18 -23.09 4.47
CA GLU A 129 16.28 -23.64 3.12
C GLU A 129 15.18 -24.69 2.89
N GLY A 130 14.27 -24.41 1.94
CA GLY A 130 13.13 -25.30 1.68
C GLY A 130 12.01 -25.26 2.73
N GLY A 131 12.11 -24.42 3.78
CA GLY A 131 11.19 -24.45 4.92
C GLY A 131 10.00 -23.49 4.82
N LEU A 132 9.62 -22.87 5.94
CA LEU A 132 8.33 -22.16 6.08
C LEU A 132 8.23 -20.92 5.19
N LEU A 133 9.34 -20.30 4.81
CA LEU A 133 9.35 -19.21 3.85
C LEU A 133 8.89 -19.67 2.46
N ASN A 134 9.32 -20.86 2.03
CA ASN A 134 8.88 -21.47 0.77
C ASN A 134 7.41 -21.87 0.81
N ASP A 135 6.93 -22.37 1.95
CA ASP A 135 5.50 -22.60 2.17
C ASP A 135 4.73 -21.29 2.07
N GLY A 136 5.20 -20.22 2.70
CA GLY A 136 4.62 -18.88 2.60
C GLY A 136 4.52 -18.38 1.16
N TYR A 137 5.59 -18.55 0.37
CA TYR A 137 5.56 -18.23 -1.07
C TYR A 137 4.50 -19.05 -1.81
N SER A 138 4.39 -20.34 -1.51
CA SER A 138 3.43 -21.25 -2.16
C SER A 138 1.99 -20.84 -1.84
N ARG A 139 1.68 -20.53 -0.57
CA ARG A 139 0.36 -20.04 -0.16
C ARG A 139 0.01 -18.69 -0.79
N ALA A 140 0.99 -17.79 -0.90
CA ALA A 140 0.79 -16.52 -1.59
C ALA A 140 0.50 -16.72 -3.08
N VAL A 141 1.20 -17.64 -3.76
CA VAL A 141 0.94 -17.98 -5.17
C VAL A 141 -0.45 -18.60 -5.36
N ASP A 142 -0.89 -19.49 -4.47
CA ASP A 142 -2.22 -20.13 -4.54
C ASP A 142 -3.37 -19.10 -4.52
N MET A 143 -3.25 -18.07 -3.68
CA MET A 143 -4.25 -17.00 -3.54
C MET A 143 -4.12 -15.89 -4.59
N LEU A 144 -2.89 -15.40 -4.82
CA LEU A 144 -2.65 -14.28 -5.71
C LEU A 144 -2.64 -14.70 -7.19
N LYS A 145 -2.53 -16.00 -7.48
CA LYS A 145 -2.55 -16.61 -8.81
C LYS A 145 -1.75 -15.85 -9.87
N PRO A 146 -0.47 -15.50 -9.60
CA PRO A 146 0.31 -14.78 -10.58
C PRO A 146 0.56 -15.66 -11.81
N ARG A 147 0.46 -15.09 -13.01
CA ARG A 147 0.72 -15.77 -14.28
C ARG A 147 1.37 -14.81 -15.28
N SER A 148 2.21 -15.33 -16.15
CA SER A 148 2.82 -14.52 -17.20
C SER A 148 1.80 -14.09 -18.25
N TYR A 149 2.08 -12.97 -18.93
CA TYR A 149 1.28 -12.49 -20.06
C TYR A 149 1.13 -13.58 -21.13
N PRO A 150 -0.08 -14.09 -21.43
CA PRO A 150 -0.27 -15.26 -22.27
C PRO A 150 0.18 -15.03 -23.71
N ASP A 151 0.66 -16.07 -24.40
CA ASP A 151 0.95 -16.01 -25.84
C ASP A 151 -0.33 -15.98 -26.69
N THR A 152 -1.49 -16.27 -26.09
CA THR A 152 -2.80 -16.13 -26.73
C THR A 152 -3.31 -14.69 -26.76
N TYR A 153 -2.66 -13.78 -26.04
CA TYR A 153 -2.97 -12.36 -26.05
C TYR A 153 -2.16 -11.62 -27.14
N PRO A 154 -2.60 -10.42 -27.57
CA PRO A 154 -1.94 -9.68 -28.64
C PRO A 154 -0.45 -9.39 -28.37
N ASP A 155 0.36 -9.36 -29.43
CA ASP A 155 1.73 -8.87 -29.35
C ASP A 155 1.77 -7.39 -28.96
N LEU A 156 2.71 -7.02 -28.08
CA LEU A 156 2.82 -5.68 -27.53
C LEU A 156 4.10 -4.98 -28.03
N PRO A 157 4.03 -3.76 -28.59
CA PRO A 157 5.22 -3.04 -29.06
C PRO A 157 6.26 -2.78 -27.95
N LYS A 158 5.83 -2.51 -26.72
CA LYS A 158 6.73 -2.36 -25.56
C LYS A 158 7.52 -3.64 -25.24
N LEU A 159 6.90 -4.80 -25.43
CA LEU A 159 7.55 -6.09 -25.20
C LEU A 159 8.60 -6.38 -26.28
N ALA A 160 8.28 -6.07 -27.54
CA ALA A 160 9.23 -6.17 -28.65
C ALA A 160 10.43 -5.21 -28.47
N ALA A 161 10.20 -4.01 -27.91
CA ALA A 161 11.27 -3.09 -27.53
C ALA A 161 12.20 -3.73 -26.48
N MET A 162 11.65 -4.31 -25.42
CA MET A 162 12.43 -4.98 -24.37
C MET A 162 13.23 -6.18 -24.90
N GLN A 163 12.68 -6.98 -25.81
CA GLN A 163 13.42 -8.07 -26.46
C GLN A 163 14.62 -7.55 -27.26
N LYS A 164 14.46 -6.43 -27.96
CA LYS A 164 15.54 -5.78 -28.72
C LYS A 164 16.64 -5.27 -27.80
N ILE A 165 16.27 -4.67 -26.66
CA ILE A 165 17.19 -4.24 -25.63
C ILE A 165 17.95 -5.43 -25.04
N ALA A 166 17.23 -6.49 -24.64
CA ALA A 166 17.83 -7.68 -24.03
C ALA A 166 18.90 -8.31 -24.92
N LYS A 167 18.64 -8.39 -26.23
CA LYS A 167 19.60 -8.88 -27.22
C LYS A 167 20.84 -7.99 -27.35
N HIS A 168 20.68 -6.67 -27.22
CA HIS A 168 21.81 -5.72 -27.25
C HIS A 168 22.67 -5.83 -26.00
N LEU A 169 22.04 -5.97 -24.82
CA LEU A 169 22.73 -6.11 -23.54
C LEU A 169 23.28 -7.52 -23.29
N ASP A 170 22.97 -8.50 -24.16
CA ASP A 170 23.24 -9.93 -23.93
C ASP A 170 22.70 -10.43 -22.58
N ALA A 171 21.48 -10.01 -22.24
CA ALA A 171 20.86 -10.23 -20.94
C ALA A 171 19.61 -11.12 -21.03
N ARG A 172 19.27 -11.79 -19.92
CA ARG A 172 18.10 -12.67 -19.85
C ARG A 172 16.82 -11.85 -19.96
N PHE A 173 15.92 -12.26 -20.86
CA PHE A 173 14.60 -11.67 -21.01
C PHE A 173 13.49 -12.71 -20.80
N TYR A 174 12.45 -12.34 -20.07
CA TYR A 174 11.25 -13.16 -19.89
C TYR A 174 10.02 -12.33 -19.55
N LYS A 175 8.82 -12.93 -19.69
CA LYS A 175 7.54 -12.36 -19.24
C LYS A 175 7.34 -12.71 -17.76
N PRO A 176 7.35 -11.75 -16.82
CA PRO A 176 7.26 -12.07 -15.40
C PRO A 176 5.86 -12.59 -15.03
N PRO A 177 5.76 -13.38 -13.96
CA PRO A 177 4.47 -13.71 -13.36
C PRO A 177 3.83 -12.45 -12.78
N ILE A 178 2.61 -12.14 -13.21
CA ILE A 178 1.85 -10.96 -12.78
C ILE A 178 0.47 -11.33 -12.22
N ASN A 179 0.01 -10.60 -11.21
CA ASN A 179 -1.32 -10.75 -10.61
C ASN A 179 -2.45 -10.16 -11.49
N VAL A 180 -2.55 -10.65 -12.72
CA VAL A 180 -3.58 -10.26 -13.69
C VAL A 180 -4.33 -11.49 -14.15
N ASN A 181 -5.65 -11.38 -14.14
CA ASN A 181 -6.58 -12.38 -14.62
C ASN A 181 -6.82 -12.19 -16.13
N PHE A 182 -6.83 -13.29 -16.87
CA PHE A 182 -6.93 -13.29 -18.33
C PHE A 182 -8.13 -14.10 -18.84
N GLU A 183 -9.01 -14.52 -17.93
CA GLU A 183 -10.17 -15.39 -18.19
C GLU A 183 -11.41 -14.85 -17.47
N ASP A 184 -12.57 -14.85 -18.10
CA ASP A 184 -13.81 -14.43 -17.41
C ASP A 184 -14.30 -15.51 -16.45
N GLY A 185 -14.76 -15.13 -15.26
CA GLY A 185 -15.39 -16.07 -14.35
C GLY A 185 -15.40 -15.66 -12.89
N ARG A 186 -15.83 -16.58 -12.03
CA ARG A 186 -15.66 -16.45 -10.57
C ARG A 186 -14.34 -17.08 -10.17
N ASN A 187 -13.57 -16.37 -9.36
CA ASN A 187 -12.31 -16.87 -8.83
C ASN A 187 -12.54 -17.82 -7.65
N HIS A 188 -11.43 -18.30 -7.08
CA HIS A 188 -11.39 -19.31 -6.03
C HIS A 188 -11.91 -18.83 -4.66
N VAL A 189 -12.20 -17.54 -4.48
CA VAL A 189 -12.83 -16.98 -3.26
C VAL A 189 -14.25 -16.47 -3.51
N GLY A 190 -14.79 -16.72 -4.71
CA GLY A 190 -16.15 -16.36 -5.10
C GLY A 190 -16.30 -14.98 -5.74
N VAL A 191 -15.22 -14.23 -5.97
CA VAL A 191 -15.29 -12.91 -6.61
C VAL A 191 -15.33 -13.04 -8.14
N HIS A 192 -16.24 -12.32 -8.79
CA HIS A 192 -16.29 -12.26 -10.25
C HIS A 192 -15.16 -11.37 -10.80
N GLN A 193 -14.41 -11.89 -11.76
CA GLN A 193 -13.32 -11.20 -12.45
C GLN A 193 -13.51 -11.35 -13.96
N ASN A 194 -13.15 -10.30 -14.69
CA ASN A 194 -13.11 -10.34 -16.14
C ASN A 194 -11.68 -10.61 -16.61
N ALA A 195 -11.56 -11.04 -17.86
CA ALA A 195 -10.31 -11.08 -18.59
C ALA A 195 -9.72 -9.66 -18.78
N CYS A 196 -8.39 -9.57 -18.82
CA CYS A 196 -7.70 -8.30 -19.04
C CYS A 196 -8.04 -7.69 -20.40
N THR A 197 -8.33 -6.38 -20.42
CA THR A 197 -8.65 -5.62 -21.63
C THR A 197 -7.42 -4.99 -22.30
N ASN A 198 -6.21 -5.27 -21.80
CA ASN A 198 -4.95 -4.66 -22.25
C ASN A 198 -4.89 -3.13 -22.10
N CYS A 199 -5.65 -2.55 -21.16
CA CYS A 199 -5.79 -1.09 -21.05
C CYS A 199 -4.57 -0.33 -20.51
N GLY A 200 -3.61 -0.99 -19.86
CA GLY A 200 -2.41 -0.31 -19.34
C GLY A 200 -2.56 0.48 -18.04
N ASP A 201 -3.79 0.74 -17.57
CA ASP A 201 -4.08 1.61 -16.40
C ASP A 201 -3.87 0.93 -15.03
N CYS A 202 -3.03 -0.10 -14.94
CA CYS A 202 -2.91 -0.92 -13.72
C CYS A 202 -2.52 -0.11 -12.48
N VAL A 203 -1.70 0.94 -12.66
CA VAL A 203 -1.13 1.74 -11.56
C VAL A 203 -2.00 2.93 -11.15
N SER A 204 -3.15 3.14 -11.80
CA SER A 204 -4.21 4.06 -11.37
C SER A 204 -5.46 3.34 -10.82
N GLY A 205 -5.40 2.01 -10.69
CA GLY A 205 -6.57 1.19 -10.36
C GLY A 205 -7.25 0.60 -11.58
N CYS A 206 -7.56 -0.71 -11.53
CA CYS A 206 -8.14 -1.44 -12.64
C CYS A 206 -9.67 -1.39 -12.61
N ASN A 207 -10.28 -0.65 -13.54
CA ASN A 207 -11.73 -0.56 -13.67
C ASN A 207 -12.42 -1.79 -14.29
N TYR A 208 -11.64 -2.77 -14.76
CA TYR A 208 -12.17 -3.94 -15.48
C TYR A 208 -12.21 -5.21 -14.64
N SER A 209 -11.91 -5.14 -13.33
CA SER A 209 -11.87 -6.30 -12.42
C SER A 209 -10.84 -7.39 -12.75
N ALA A 210 -9.96 -7.15 -13.71
CA ALA A 210 -8.95 -8.11 -14.15
C ALA A 210 -7.72 -8.16 -13.24
N LYS A 211 -7.42 -7.09 -12.52
CA LYS A 211 -6.29 -7.05 -11.58
C LYS A 211 -6.61 -7.88 -10.34
N ASN A 212 -5.81 -8.90 -10.02
CA ASN A 212 -6.05 -9.79 -8.88
C ASN A 212 -5.44 -9.19 -7.58
N THR A 213 -5.98 -8.03 -7.18
CA THR A 213 -5.55 -7.28 -5.98
C THR A 213 -5.96 -8.00 -4.70
N VAL A 214 -5.49 -7.54 -3.54
CA VAL A 214 -5.89 -8.09 -2.23
C VAL A 214 -7.40 -7.94 -1.99
N LEU A 215 -8.01 -6.90 -2.58
CA LEU A 215 -9.46 -6.68 -2.63
C LEU A 215 -10.22 -7.78 -3.40
N MET A 216 -9.55 -8.49 -4.32
CA MET A 216 -10.17 -9.54 -5.13
C MET A 216 -9.92 -10.97 -4.60
N ASN A 217 -9.09 -11.14 -3.56
CA ASN A 217 -8.74 -12.46 -3.00
C ASN A 217 -8.80 -12.51 -1.47
N TYR A 218 -7.75 -12.11 -0.76
CA TYR A 218 -7.61 -12.26 0.69
C TYR A 218 -8.68 -11.53 1.50
N LEU A 219 -9.09 -10.31 1.13
CA LEU A 219 -10.12 -9.57 1.87
C LEU A 219 -11.52 -10.20 1.73
N PRO A 220 -11.98 -10.58 0.52
CA PRO A 220 -13.17 -11.41 0.37
C PRO A 220 -13.10 -12.71 1.19
N ASP A 221 -11.95 -13.39 1.16
CA ASP A 221 -11.74 -14.62 1.93
C ASP A 221 -11.83 -14.39 3.45
N ALA A 222 -11.26 -13.30 3.96
CA ALA A 222 -11.39 -12.91 5.36
C ALA A 222 -12.86 -12.69 5.74
N ARG A 223 -13.60 -11.93 4.91
CA ARG A 223 -15.03 -11.66 5.12
C ARG A 223 -15.90 -12.90 5.03
N ASN A 224 -15.53 -13.87 4.18
CA ASN A 224 -16.17 -15.17 4.07
C ASN A 224 -16.06 -15.99 5.37
N HIS A 225 -14.96 -15.81 6.12
CA HIS A 225 -14.71 -16.46 7.40
C HIS A 225 -15.05 -15.58 8.62
N GLY A 226 -15.77 -14.48 8.42
CA GLY A 226 -16.34 -13.68 9.50
C GLY A 226 -15.47 -12.52 10.01
N ALA A 227 -14.38 -12.16 9.32
CA ALA A 227 -13.66 -10.93 9.63
C ALA A 227 -14.57 -9.70 9.42
N GLU A 228 -14.54 -8.78 10.38
CA GLU A 228 -15.21 -7.48 10.31
C GLU A 228 -14.20 -6.44 9.82
N ILE A 229 -14.57 -5.65 8.81
CA ILE A 229 -13.64 -4.75 8.11
C ILE A 229 -14.19 -3.34 8.20
N TYR A 230 -13.43 -2.41 8.77
CA TYR A 230 -13.84 -1.01 8.90
C TYR A 230 -12.89 -0.09 8.14
N THR A 231 -13.44 0.73 7.26
CA THR A 231 -12.71 1.73 6.48
C THR A 231 -12.79 3.11 7.13
N GLN A 232 -11.94 4.04 6.70
CA GLN A 232 -11.88 5.41 7.25
C GLN A 232 -11.52 5.44 8.75
N VAL A 233 -10.82 4.41 9.23
CA VAL A 233 -10.34 4.30 10.61
C VAL A 233 -8.82 4.48 10.62
N MET A 234 -8.34 5.60 11.14
CA MET A 234 -6.92 5.89 11.25
C MET A 234 -6.41 5.53 12.64
N VAL A 235 -5.67 4.42 12.75
CA VAL A 235 -4.99 4.06 13.99
C VAL A 235 -3.81 4.99 14.24
N LYS A 236 -3.74 5.54 15.45
CA LYS A 236 -2.70 6.47 15.89
C LYS A 236 -1.57 5.75 16.62
N ARG A 237 -1.91 4.89 17.59
CA ARG A 237 -0.95 4.20 18.45
C ARG A 237 -1.57 2.96 19.09
N VAL A 238 -0.72 2.11 19.64
CA VAL A 238 -1.11 0.97 20.47
C VAL A 238 -0.54 1.12 21.87
N GLU A 239 -1.24 0.60 22.87
CA GLU A 239 -0.86 0.69 24.27
C GLU A 239 -1.11 -0.64 24.97
N ARG A 240 -0.17 -1.06 25.83
CA ARG A 240 -0.38 -2.24 26.67
C ARG A 240 -1.23 -1.84 27.89
N SER A 241 -2.32 -2.56 28.14
CA SER A 241 -3.19 -2.36 29.31
C SER A 241 -3.49 -3.71 29.96
N GLY A 242 -2.80 -4.01 31.07
CA GLY A 242 -2.84 -5.33 31.69
C GLY A 242 -2.42 -6.42 30.71
N ASP A 243 -3.30 -7.39 30.48
CA ASP A 243 -3.06 -8.51 29.57
C ASP A 243 -3.50 -8.25 28.12
N GLN A 244 -4.08 -7.07 27.85
CA GLN A 244 -4.64 -6.69 26.56
C GLN A 244 -3.91 -5.50 25.93
N TRP A 245 -4.22 -5.26 24.67
CA TRP A 245 -3.80 -4.09 23.91
C TRP A 245 -4.97 -3.13 23.72
N LEU A 246 -4.72 -1.84 23.86
CA LEU A 246 -5.64 -0.79 23.43
C LEU A 246 -5.16 -0.26 22.08
N VAL A 247 -6.05 -0.26 21.09
CA VAL A 247 -5.80 0.28 19.75
C VAL A 247 -6.49 1.62 19.66
N HIS A 248 -5.71 2.71 19.65
CA HIS A 248 -6.22 4.08 19.63
C HIS A 248 -6.39 4.57 18.20
N PHE A 249 -7.59 5.06 17.84
CA PHE A 249 -7.92 5.46 16.47
C PHE A 249 -8.82 6.69 16.37
N GLU A 250 -8.79 7.30 15.18
CA GLU A 250 -9.65 8.39 14.75
C GLU A 250 -10.57 7.92 13.61
N LEU A 251 -11.83 8.38 13.61
CA LEU A 251 -12.74 8.20 12.48
C LEU A 251 -12.62 9.38 11.52
N LEU A 252 -12.16 9.10 10.32
CA LEU A 252 -12.02 10.08 9.25
C LEU A 252 -13.36 10.30 8.55
N GLU A 253 -13.58 11.51 8.03
CA GLU A 253 -14.83 11.93 7.37
C GLU A 253 -16.09 11.77 8.25
N SER A 254 -15.91 11.77 9.56
CA SER A 254 -17.00 11.75 10.55
C SER A 254 -17.34 13.15 11.09
N GLU A 255 -16.61 14.18 10.65
CA GLU A 255 -16.69 15.56 11.18
C GLU A 255 -16.39 15.70 12.68
N ARG A 256 -15.91 14.64 13.34
CA ARG A 256 -15.52 14.65 14.77
C ARG A 256 -14.39 15.64 15.05
N ASP A 257 -13.55 15.91 14.06
CA ASP A 257 -12.47 16.90 14.12
C ASP A 257 -12.99 18.34 14.31
N LYS A 258 -14.21 18.65 13.89
CA LYS A 258 -14.84 19.96 14.14
C LYS A 258 -15.16 20.21 15.63
N PHE A 259 -15.13 19.15 16.44
CA PHE A 259 -15.48 19.18 17.86
C PHE A 259 -14.29 18.90 18.79
N ASP A 260 -13.06 18.87 18.27
CA ASP A 260 -11.86 18.49 19.03
C ASP A 260 -12.02 17.14 19.77
N ALA A 261 -12.80 16.23 19.17
CA ALA A 261 -13.24 15.02 19.84
C ALA A 261 -12.05 14.11 20.18
N PRO A 262 -12.01 13.51 21.39
CA PRO A 262 -10.92 12.61 21.76
C PRO A 262 -10.76 11.41 20.83
N THR A 263 -9.52 10.91 20.75
CA THR A 263 -9.19 9.63 20.14
C THR A 263 -9.97 8.52 20.82
N MET A 264 -10.55 7.61 20.03
CA MET A 264 -11.27 6.44 20.53
C MET A 264 -10.33 5.25 20.65
N PHE A 265 -10.78 4.18 21.31
CA PHE A 265 -10.04 2.94 21.37
C PHE A 265 -10.95 1.70 21.42
N ILE A 266 -10.42 0.58 20.93
CA ILE A 266 -10.93 -0.76 21.18
C ILE A 266 -9.84 -1.60 21.85
N SER A 267 -10.22 -2.67 22.55
CA SER A 267 -9.25 -3.60 23.11
C SER A 267 -9.03 -4.83 22.24
N ALA A 268 -7.86 -5.45 22.35
CA ALA A 268 -7.51 -6.67 21.64
C ALA A 268 -6.56 -7.58 22.42
N ASP A 269 -6.66 -8.89 22.24
CA ASP A 269 -5.64 -9.82 22.77
C ASP A 269 -4.38 -9.80 21.90
N ILE A 270 -4.56 -9.64 20.59
CA ILE A 270 -3.49 -9.60 19.58
C ILE A 270 -3.70 -8.40 18.65
N VAL A 271 -2.61 -7.69 18.38
CA VAL A 271 -2.55 -6.61 17.39
C VAL A 271 -1.51 -6.94 16.33
N VAL A 272 -1.92 -6.91 15.06
CA VAL A 272 -1.04 -7.09 13.90
C VAL A 272 -0.96 -5.76 13.14
N LEU A 273 0.20 -5.12 13.19
CA LEU A 273 0.50 -3.93 12.40
C LEU A 273 0.85 -4.34 10.96
N ALA A 274 0.01 -3.91 10.02
CA ALA A 274 0.16 -4.15 8.59
C ALA A 274 -0.20 -2.89 7.75
N ALA A 275 0.09 -1.70 8.30
CA ALA A 275 -0.23 -0.40 7.75
C ALA A 275 0.77 0.07 6.66
N GLY A 276 1.59 -0.85 6.15
CA GLY A 276 2.69 -0.58 5.24
C GLY A 276 3.93 -0.06 5.98
N THR A 277 5.05 -0.05 5.27
CA THR A 277 6.37 0.36 5.78
C THR A 277 6.32 1.63 6.63
N LEU A 278 5.73 2.69 6.08
CA LEU A 278 5.65 3.98 6.77
C LEU A 278 4.60 3.96 7.89
N GLY A 279 3.41 3.41 7.65
CA GLY A 279 2.32 3.42 8.61
C GLY A 279 2.60 2.59 9.88
N SER A 280 3.11 1.38 9.72
CA SER A 280 3.46 0.51 10.85
C SER A 280 4.61 1.08 11.68
N SER A 281 5.61 1.64 11.02
CA SER A 281 6.71 2.35 11.69
C SER A 281 6.22 3.59 12.44
N GLU A 282 5.34 4.38 11.83
CA GLU A 282 4.78 5.59 12.43
C GLU A 282 3.93 5.28 13.67
N ILE A 283 3.08 4.24 13.61
CA ILE A 283 2.28 3.78 14.75
C ILE A 283 3.20 3.35 15.90
N LEU A 284 4.26 2.58 15.63
CA LEU A 284 5.21 2.17 16.68
C LEU A 284 6.02 3.34 17.23
N LEU A 285 6.43 4.30 16.39
CA LEU A 285 7.15 5.50 16.84
C LEU A 285 6.28 6.35 17.77
N ARG A 286 5.00 6.56 17.42
CA ARG A 286 4.02 7.21 18.30
C ARG A 286 3.80 6.43 19.60
N SER A 287 3.70 5.09 19.49
CA SER A 287 3.54 4.22 20.66
C SER A 287 4.76 4.30 21.59
N LYS A 288 5.99 4.34 21.03
CA LYS A 288 7.24 4.55 21.77
C LYS A 288 7.27 5.90 22.47
N ALA A 289 6.89 6.98 21.77
CA ALA A 289 6.77 8.32 22.34
C ALA A 289 5.74 8.37 23.48
N ALA A 290 4.70 7.54 23.43
CA ALA A 290 3.70 7.37 24.48
C ALA A 290 4.10 6.36 25.60
N GLY A 291 5.34 5.84 25.58
CA GLY A 291 5.88 5.00 26.65
C GLY A 291 5.97 3.50 26.38
N LEU A 292 5.59 3.02 25.19
CA LEU A 292 5.80 1.62 24.81
C LEU A 292 7.31 1.33 24.65
N ALA A 293 7.84 0.41 25.45
CA ALA A 293 9.22 -0.02 25.29
C ALA A 293 9.42 -0.68 23.92
N THR A 294 10.43 -0.27 23.16
CA THR A 294 10.74 -0.84 21.85
C THR A 294 12.25 -0.83 21.65
N SER A 295 12.72 -1.61 20.66
CA SER A 295 14.09 -1.56 20.20
C SER A 295 14.53 -0.13 19.82
N ASP A 296 15.82 0.18 20.02
CA ASP A 296 16.44 1.40 19.49
C ASP A 296 16.74 1.32 17.99
N ARG A 297 16.47 0.16 17.36
CA ARG A 297 16.47 -0.03 15.90
C ARG A 297 15.19 0.45 15.24
N LEU A 298 14.15 0.81 16.00
CA LEU A 298 12.89 1.32 15.42
C LEU A 298 13.15 2.54 14.53
N GLY A 299 12.62 2.48 13.31
CA GLY A 299 12.81 3.45 12.24
C GLY A 299 14.10 3.28 11.44
N ARG A 300 15.04 2.42 11.84
CA ARG A 300 16.31 2.21 11.11
C ARG A 300 16.12 1.25 9.93
N ASN A 301 17.14 1.21 9.08
CA ASN A 301 17.24 0.31 7.94
C ASN A 301 16.15 0.48 6.87
N PHE A 302 15.67 1.71 6.70
CA PHE A 302 14.74 2.02 5.61
C PHE A 302 15.45 1.89 4.26
N SER A 303 14.73 1.33 3.29
CA SER A 303 15.15 1.10 1.92
C SER A 303 14.08 1.59 0.94
N GLY A 304 14.52 2.14 -0.19
CA GLY A 304 13.66 2.45 -1.34
C GLY A 304 13.70 1.34 -2.39
N ASN A 305 14.20 0.16 -2.01
CA ASN A 305 14.37 -1.02 -2.84
C ASN A 305 15.18 -0.77 -4.14
N GLY A 306 16.08 0.22 -4.11
CA GLY A 306 16.83 0.64 -5.28
C GLY A 306 15.95 1.09 -6.47
N ASP A 307 14.74 1.59 -6.23
CA ASP A 307 13.85 1.99 -7.31
C ASP A 307 14.47 3.11 -8.17
N VAL A 308 14.51 2.88 -9.48
CA VAL A 308 14.88 3.90 -10.46
C VAL A 308 13.82 4.01 -11.55
N PHE A 309 13.55 5.24 -11.95
CA PHE A 309 12.58 5.61 -12.98
C PHE A 309 13.28 6.39 -14.09
N ALA A 310 13.05 6.02 -15.35
CA ALA A 310 13.62 6.74 -16.49
C ALA A 310 12.81 6.49 -17.78
N PHE A 311 13.21 7.14 -18.87
CA PHE A 311 12.56 6.98 -20.17
C PHE A 311 13.57 6.80 -21.30
N ALA A 312 13.25 5.94 -22.26
CA ALA A 312 13.73 6.06 -23.64
C ALA A 312 12.69 6.86 -24.42
N TYR A 313 12.93 8.16 -24.56
CA TYR A 313 12.00 9.10 -25.18
C TYR A 313 12.17 9.11 -26.70
N ASN A 314 11.03 9.06 -27.40
CA ASN A 314 10.95 9.27 -28.85
C ASN A 314 11.78 8.30 -29.72
N THR A 315 11.80 7.03 -29.34
CA THR A 315 12.50 5.94 -30.03
C THR A 315 12.07 5.77 -31.49
N ASP A 316 12.87 5.05 -32.29
CA ASP A 316 12.57 4.80 -33.70
C ASP A 316 11.31 3.98 -33.92
N GLN A 317 11.08 3.01 -33.04
CA GLN A 317 9.89 2.16 -33.05
C GLN A 317 8.81 2.70 -32.13
N ALA A 318 7.55 2.36 -32.44
CA ALA A 318 6.44 2.60 -31.53
C ALA A 318 6.56 1.68 -30.31
N VAL A 319 6.17 2.20 -29.14
CA VAL A 319 6.19 1.48 -27.86
C VAL A 319 4.79 1.32 -27.29
N ASN A 320 3.91 2.29 -27.52
CA ASN A 320 2.54 2.32 -26.98
C ASN A 320 2.49 2.25 -25.45
N GLY A 321 3.28 3.09 -24.77
CA GLY A 321 3.42 3.10 -23.31
C GLY A 321 2.40 3.92 -22.52
N ILE A 322 1.23 4.27 -23.09
CA ILE A 322 0.20 5.09 -22.44
C ILE A 322 -1.10 4.28 -22.32
N GLY A 323 -1.63 4.16 -21.10
CA GLY A 323 -2.89 3.45 -20.82
C GLY A 323 -4.12 4.19 -21.35
N TYR A 324 -5.28 3.54 -21.36
CA TYR A 324 -6.47 4.03 -22.05
C TYR A 324 -7.12 5.24 -21.36
N GLY A 325 -7.03 5.33 -20.03
CA GLY A 325 -7.78 6.33 -19.27
C GLY A 325 -9.28 6.15 -19.47
N ASP A 326 -9.96 7.18 -19.96
CA ASP A 326 -11.40 7.18 -20.27
C ASP A 326 -11.73 6.72 -21.70
N ASN A 327 -10.72 6.36 -22.51
CA ASN A 327 -10.95 5.85 -23.86
C ASN A 327 -11.54 4.44 -23.84
N ALA A 328 -12.48 4.19 -24.73
CA ALA A 328 -13.11 2.88 -24.87
C ALA A 328 -12.11 1.84 -25.44
N PRO A 329 -12.05 0.61 -24.88
CA PRO A 329 -11.08 -0.42 -25.32
C PRO A 329 -11.09 -0.76 -26.80
N ASP A 330 -12.25 -0.70 -27.46
CA ASP A 330 -12.44 -0.97 -28.89
C ASP A 330 -11.82 0.09 -29.82
N LYS A 331 -11.42 1.25 -29.26
CA LYS A 331 -10.84 2.38 -29.99
C LYS A 331 -9.33 2.49 -29.83
N MET A 332 -8.72 1.61 -29.05
CA MET A 332 -7.31 1.71 -28.66
C MET A 332 -6.51 0.49 -29.13
N GLU A 333 -5.25 0.72 -29.53
CA GLU A 333 -4.30 -0.37 -29.76
C GLU A 333 -3.98 -1.04 -28.40
N PRO A 334 -3.83 -2.37 -28.33
CA PRO A 334 -3.46 -3.05 -27.09
C PRO A 334 -2.15 -2.51 -26.49
N VAL A 335 -2.21 -2.08 -25.24
CA VAL A 335 -1.06 -1.61 -24.45
C VAL A 335 -0.52 -2.73 -23.57
N GLY A 336 -1.42 -3.58 -23.07
CA GLY A 336 -1.13 -4.67 -22.14
C GLY A 336 -1.16 -4.23 -20.67
N PRO A 337 -0.98 -5.15 -19.72
CA PRO A 337 -0.68 -4.80 -18.32
C PRO A 337 0.51 -3.85 -18.20
N CYS A 338 0.60 -3.09 -17.10
CA CYS A 338 1.66 -2.10 -16.89
C CYS A 338 3.06 -2.68 -17.14
N ILE A 339 3.36 -3.83 -16.55
CA ILE A 339 4.60 -4.60 -16.79
C ILE A 339 4.24 -5.94 -17.43
N THR A 340 5.00 -6.31 -18.46
CA THR A 340 4.81 -7.55 -19.25
C THR A 340 6.11 -8.26 -19.60
N GLY A 341 7.26 -7.60 -19.46
CA GLY A 341 8.59 -8.08 -19.76
C GLY A 341 9.60 -7.61 -18.72
N ILE A 342 10.68 -8.36 -18.60
CA ILE A 342 11.80 -8.05 -17.72
C ILE A 342 13.10 -8.41 -18.42
N ILE A 343 14.10 -7.56 -18.26
CA ILE A 343 15.50 -7.87 -18.48
C ILE A 343 16.15 -8.06 -17.12
N ASP A 344 16.68 -9.24 -16.88
CA ASP A 344 17.22 -9.65 -15.58
C ASP A 344 18.73 -9.83 -15.66
N MET A 345 19.44 -9.01 -14.89
CA MET A 345 20.91 -8.96 -14.82
C MET A 345 21.39 -9.21 -13.39
N ARG A 346 20.63 -9.96 -12.58
CA ARG A 346 20.98 -10.26 -11.17
C ARG A 346 21.97 -11.41 -10.99
N ASP A 347 22.16 -12.25 -12.00
CA ASP A 347 22.97 -13.48 -11.93
C ASP A 347 24.50 -13.22 -11.77
N GLY A 348 24.93 -11.97 -11.59
CA GLY A 348 26.32 -11.59 -11.34
C GLY A 348 26.83 -12.01 -9.95
N PRO A 349 28.16 -12.07 -9.74
CA PRO A 349 28.76 -12.52 -8.49
C PRO A 349 28.52 -11.56 -7.31
N ASP A 350 28.29 -10.27 -7.59
CA ASP A 350 28.01 -9.23 -6.61
C ASP A 350 26.50 -8.97 -6.55
N LEU A 351 25.86 -9.38 -5.45
CA LEU A 351 24.42 -9.21 -5.24
C LEU A 351 24.01 -7.75 -5.38
N ASP A 352 24.80 -6.82 -4.82
CA ASP A 352 24.41 -5.41 -4.72
C ASP A 352 24.48 -4.69 -6.08
N LYS A 353 25.05 -5.34 -7.10
CA LYS A 353 25.05 -4.86 -8.50
C LYS A 353 23.95 -5.49 -9.35
N GLY A 354 23.13 -6.38 -8.79
CA GLY A 354 22.02 -6.98 -9.50
C GLY A 354 20.99 -5.93 -9.91
N VAL A 355 20.54 -6.00 -11.17
CA VAL A 355 19.57 -5.06 -11.74
C VAL A 355 18.47 -5.84 -12.46
N ILE A 356 17.23 -5.44 -12.21
CA ILE A 356 16.06 -5.78 -13.03
C ILE A 356 15.61 -4.52 -13.75
N VAL A 357 15.43 -4.61 -15.07
CA VAL A 357 14.80 -3.56 -15.88
C VAL A 357 13.46 -4.07 -16.37
N GLU A 358 12.40 -3.35 -16.05
CA GLU A 358 11.02 -3.62 -16.43
C GLU A 358 10.50 -2.48 -17.31
N GLU A 359 9.61 -2.78 -18.26
CA GLU A 359 8.89 -1.74 -18.98
C GLU A 359 7.55 -1.40 -18.31
N GLY A 360 7.32 -0.11 -18.10
CA GLY A 360 6.09 0.42 -17.49
C GLY A 360 5.13 1.05 -18.49
N VAL A 361 3.88 1.20 -18.06
CA VAL A 361 2.85 1.99 -18.74
C VAL A 361 2.46 3.16 -17.86
N VAL A 362 2.38 4.35 -18.47
CA VAL A 362 1.84 5.52 -17.77
C VAL A 362 0.32 5.53 -17.92
N PRO A 363 -0.48 5.59 -16.84
CA PRO A 363 -1.94 5.55 -16.97
C PRO A 363 -2.49 6.71 -17.78
N GLY A 364 -3.51 6.45 -18.59
CA GLY A 364 -4.11 7.43 -19.48
C GLY A 364 -4.64 8.64 -18.72
N GLY A 365 -5.26 8.41 -17.56
CA GLY A 365 -5.79 9.47 -16.68
C GLY A 365 -4.76 10.47 -16.16
N PHE A 366 -3.47 10.11 -16.15
CA PHE A 366 -2.36 10.96 -15.72
C PHE A 366 -1.47 11.43 -16.87
N SER A 367 -1.78 11.08 -18.11
CA SER A 367 -0.84 11.22 -19.21
C SER A 367 -0.76 12.62 -19.84
N SER A 368 -1.75 13.48 -19.59
CA SER A 368 -1.93 14.75 -20.33
C SER A 368 -0.83 15.80 -20.10
N PHE A 369 -0.14 15.79 -18.95
CA PHE A 369 0.95 16.73 -18.67
C PHE A 369 2.33 16.26 -19.18
N LEU A 370 2.47 14.97 -19.51
CA LEU A 370 3.75 14.34 -19.85
C LEU A 370 4.40 14.83 -21.15
N PRO A 371 3.66 15.10 -22.25
CA PRO A 371 4.28 15.55 -23.50
C PRO A 371 5.19 16.77 -23.30
N SER A 372 4.69 17.77 -22.56
CA SER A 372 5.43 19.01 -22.28
C SER A 372 6.59 18.78 -21.32
N ALA A 373 6.37 18.00 -20.25
CA ALA A 373 7.40 17.71 -19.26
C ALA A 373 8.59 16.94 -19.85
N LEU A 374 8.33 15.89 -20.65
CA LEU A 374 9.38 15.08 -21.27
C LEU A 374 10.08 15.81 -22.43
N ALA A 375 9.36 16.59 -23.24
CA ALA A 375 10.01 17.41 -24.27
C ALA A 375 11.00 18.43 -23.65
N PHE A 376 10.62 19.04 -22.53
CA PHE A 376 11.51 19.93 -21.78
C PHE A 376 12.69 19.16 -21.16
N GLY A 377 12.41 18.05 -20.47
CA GLY A 377 13.42 17.20 -19.83
C GLY A 377 14.46 16.66 -20.81
N ALA A 378 14.01 16.16 -21.97
CA ALA A 378 14.87 15.70 -23.06
C ALA A 378 15.79 16.80 -23.57
N LYS A 379 15.28 18.02 -23.78
CA LYS A 379 16.08 19.16 -24.23
C LYS A 379 17.08 19.65 -23.18
N ALA A 380 16.71 19.63 -21.90
CA ALA A 380 17.52 20.18 -20.82
C ALA A 380 18.60 19.20 -20.32
N MET A 381 18.27 17.91 -20.25
CA MET A 381 19.09 16.89 -19.56
C MET A 381 19.16 15.54 -20.31
N GLY A 382 18.53 15.42 -21.48
CA GLY A 382 18.51 14.19 -22.26
C GLY A 382 19.85 13.89 -22.91
N LYS A 383 20.12 12.60 -23.09
CA LYS A 383 21.26 12.09 -23.87
C LYS A 383 20.74 11.41 -25.12
N ASP A 384 20.93 12.09 -26.24
CA ASP A 384 20.61 11.59 -27.57
C ASP A 384 21.52 10.41 -27.94
N THR A 385 20.93 9.33 -28.45
CA THR A 385 21.62 8.05 -28.72
C THR A 385 21.93 7.82 -30.20
N ASP A 386 21.34 8.59 -31.12
CA ASP A 386 21.49 8.47 -32.58
C ASP A 386 21.75 9.83 -33.27
N LYS A 387 22.93 9.99 -33.87
CA LYS A 387 23.37 11.26 -34.46
C LYS A 387 23.12 11.31 -35.97
N GLY A 388 21.86 11.43 -36.38
CA GLY A 388 21.46 11.60 -37.79
C GLY A 388 20.71 12.91 -38.09
N PHE A 389 21.09 13.67 -39.13
CA PHE A 389 20.42 14.94 -39.45
C PHE A 389 18.93 14.79 -39.83
N MET A 390 18.59 13.80 -40.67
CA MET A 390 17.19 13.53 -41.02
C MET A 390 16.39 12.98 -39.84
N ASP A 391 17.08 12.34 -38.91
CA ASP A 391 16.50 11.73 -37.74
C ASP A 391 16.06 12.81 -36.74
N GLY A 392 16.97 13.74 -36.40
CA GLY A 392 16.65 14.89 -35.55
C GLY A 392 15.52 15.80 -36.08
N VAL A 393 15.25 15.80 -37.40
CA VAL A 393 14.08 16.48 -37.97
C VAL A 393 12.78 15.70 -37.69
N ARG A 394 12.79 14.38 -37.88
CA ARG A 394 11.63 13.51 -37.57
C ARG A 394 11.30 13.53 -36.09
N GLU A 395 12.32 13.51 -35.25
CA GLU A 395 12.15 13.60 -33.80
C GLU A 395 11.46 14.88 -33.35
N ARG A 396 11.92 16.04 -33.85
CA ARG A 396 11.30 17.34 -33.55
C ARG A 396 9.86 17.41 -34.04
N LEU A 397 9.55 16.82 -35.19
CA LEU A 397 8.19 16.73 -35.71
C LEU A 397 7.30 15.86 -34.81
N ARG A 398 7.78 14.69 -34.37
CA ARG A 398 7.07 13.81 -33.43
C ARG A 398 6.82 14.50 -32.08
N ALA A 399 7.81 15.20 -31.54
CA ALA A 399 7.68 15.93 -30.27
C ALA A 399 6.65 17.07 -30.38
N TRP A 400 6.69 17.86 -31.44
CA TRP A 400 5.68 18.89 -31.72
C TRP A 400 4.28 18.27 -31.87
N TYR A 401 4.18 17.13 -32.55
CA TYR A 401 2.91 16.44 -32.74
C TYR A 401 2.33 15.92 -31.42
N SER A 402 3.13 15.42 -30.48
CA SER A 402 2.64 15.04 -29.13
C SER A 402 2.14 16.23 -28.32
N VAL A 403 2.84 17.37 -28.39
CA VAL A 403 2.39 18.61 -27.72
C VAL A 403 1.07 19.10 -28.29
N LEU A 404 0.86 18.95 -29.61
CA LEU A 404 -0.35 19.39 -30.29
C LEU A 404 -1.54 18.41 -30.15
N ARG A 405 -1.30 17.11 -30.34
CA ARG A 405 -2.34 16.06 -30.44
C ARG A 405 -2.51 15.25 -29.16
N GLY A 406 -1.65 15.44 -28.17
CA GLY A 406 -1.72 14.76 -26.88
C GLY A 406 -0.86 13.49 -26.78
N PRO A 407 -0.97 12.79 -25.64
CA PRO A 407 -0.02 11.76 -25.22
C PRO A 407 -0.08 10.44 -26.02
N TYR A 408 -1.13 10.21 -26.80
CA TYR A 408 -1.28 8.98 -27.61
C TYR A 408 -0.58 9.03 -28.97
N TYR A 409 0.07 10.15 -29.30
CA TYR A 409 0.64 10.37 -30.62
C TYR A 409 2.09 10.85 -30.54
N GLY A 410 2.79 10.81 -31.68
CA GLY A 410 4.12 11.40 -31.84
C GLY A 410 5.17 10.75 -30.94
N ALA A 411 5.99 11.58 -30.31
CA ALA A 411 7.09 11.16 -29.44
C ALA A 411 6.62 10.31 -28.25
N MET A 412 5.47 10.62 -27.66
CA MET A 412 4.93 9.85 -26.53
C MET A 412 4.51 8.42 -26.92
N LYS A 413 3.94 8.21 -28.12
CA LYS A 413 3.67 6.87 -28.65
C LYS A 413 4.95 6.04 -28.80
N ASN A 414 6.07 6.73 -29.03
CA ASN A 414 7.41 6.18 -29.20
C ASN A 414 8.26 6.32 -27.92
N THR A 415 7.64 6.36 -26.74
CA THR A 415 8.39 6.47 -25.47
C THR A 415 8.23 5.22 -24.64
N LEU A 416 9.36 4.64 -24.23
CA LEU A 416 9.43 3.53 -23.27
C LEU A 416 9.70 4.08 -21.87
N THR A 417 8.94 3.59 -20.89
CA THR A 417 9.15 3.87 -19.48
C THR A 417 9.96 2.74 -18.87
N TYR A 418 11.11 3.05 -18.29
CA TYR A 418 11.91 2.11 -17.52
C TYR A 418 11.53 2.19 -16.04
N LEU A 419 11.20 1.04 -15.47
CA LEU A 419 11.10 0.80 -14.04
C LEU A 419 12.24 -0.14 -13.67
N VAL A 420 13.01 0.19 -12.63
CA VAL A 420 14.18 -0.60 -12.26
C VAL A 420 14.16 -0.91 -10.79
N ASN A 421 14.53 -2.15 -10.46
CA ASN A 421 14.88 -2.55 -9.10
C ASN A 421 16.36 -2.93 -9.03
N THR A 422 17.02 -2.48 -7.97
CA THR A 422 18.41 -2.84 -7.63
C THR A 422 18.58 -2.81 -6.11
N HIS A 423 19.81 -2.88 -5.61
CA HIS A 423 20.09 -2.79 -4.19
C HIS A 423 20.58 -1.39 -3.79
N ASP A 424 19.89 -0.78 -2.83
CA ASP A 424 20.44 0.31 -2.03
C ASP A 424 21.07 -0.23 -0.74
N ASP A 425 21.82 0.61 -0.05
CA ASP A 425 22.49 0.23 1.21
C ASP A 425 21.52 0.07 2.40
N SER A 426 20.25 0.46 2.23
CA SER A 426 19.21 0.45 3.24
C SER A 426 19.61 1.21 4.52
N ASN A 427 20.23 2.38 4.37
CA ASN A 427 20.67 3.22 5.49
C ASN A 427 19.71 4.38 5.83
N GLY A 428 18.50 4.40 5.26
CA GLY A 428 17.50 5.40 5.60
C GLY A 428 17.01 5.25 7.04
N THR A 429 16.59 6.36 7.64
CA THR A 429 15.93 6.36 8.96
C THR A 429 14.56 7.04 8.87
N LEU A 430 13.56 6.39 9.47
CA LEU A 430 12.25 6.95 9.73
C LEU A 430 12.24 7.61 11.11
N VAL A 431 11.87 8.88 11.14
CA VAL A 431 11.77 9.67 12.38
C VAL A 431 10.38 10.27 12.49
N LEU A 432 9.93 10.51 13.73
CA LEU A 432 8.67 11.21 13.98
C LEU A 432 8.95 12.70 14.17
N GLU A 433 8.38 13.53 13.30
CA GLU A 433 8.45 15.00 13.36
C GLU A 433 7.03 15.57 13.32
N ASP A 434 6.64 16.32 14.34
CA ASP A 434 5.29 16.91 14.48
C ASP A 434 4.16 15.87 14.26
N ASP A 435 4.27 14.74 14.95
CA ASP A 435 3.34 13.60 14.83
C ASP A 435 3.24 12.99 13.42
N ARG A 436 4.24 13.20 12.54
CA ARG A 436 4.27 12.65 11.18
C ARG A 436 5.60 11.97 10.90
N VAL A 437 5.56 10.81 10.24
CA VAL A 437 6.80 10.12 9.85
C VAL A 437 7.53 10.86 8.71
N ARG A 438 8.84 11.03 8.87
CA ARG A 438 9.78 11.61 7.89
C ARG A 438 10.91 10.65 7.59
N ILE A 439 11.45 10.78 6.39
CA ILE A 439 12.59 9.98 5.93
C ILE A 439 13.84 10.86 5.91
N ASP A 440 14.83 10.47 6.71
CA ASP A 440 16.17 11.04 6.70
C ASP A 440 17.13 10.05 6.03
N TRP A 441 17.70 10.45 4.88
CA TRP A 441 18.64 9.61 4.12
C TRP A 441 19.63 10.44 3.30
N PRO A 442 20.56 11.13 3.97
CA PRO A 442 21.41 12.11 3.33
C PRO A 442 22.28 11.48 2.24
N GLY A 443 22.23 12.05 1.04
CA GLY A 443 23.11 11.68 -0.07
C GLY A 443 22.75 10.37 -0.78
N VAL A 444 21.59 9.76 -0.51
CA VAL A 444 21.16 8.52 -1.18
C VAL A 444 21.18 8.65 -2.70
N GLY A 445 20.64 9.74 -3.26
CA GLY A 445 20.58 9.97 -4.70
C GLY A 445 21.94 10.20 -5.40
N ALA A 446 23.03 10.36 -4.64
CA ALA A 446 24.38 10.55 -5.16
C ALA A 446 25.22 9.25 -5.17
N LYS A 447 24.67 8.12 -4.70
CA LYS A 447 25.39 6.84 -4.64
C LYS A 447 25.73 6.30 -6.03
N GLN A 448 26.87 5.60 -6.10
CA GLN A 448 27.41 5.08 -7.36
C GLN A 448 26.45 4.11 -8.08
N ILE A 449 25.76 3.25 -7.34
CA ILE A 449 24.81 2.26 -7.91
C ILE A 449 23.78 2.91 -8.84
N PHE A 450 23.32 4.11 -8.50
CA PHE A 450 22.34 4.83 -9.29
C PHE A 450 22.92 5.43 -10.58
N GLN A 451 24.22 5.74 -10.57
CA GLN A 451 24.94 6.12 -11.78
C GLN A 451 25.12 4.89 -12.69
N ASP A 452 25.49 3.75 -12.12
CA ASP A 452 25.68 2.49 -12.84
C ASP A 452 24.37 2.02 -13.51
N VAL A 453 23.24 2.10 -12.80
CA VAL A 453 21.90 1.86 -13.38
C VAL A 453 21.61 2.86 -14.49
N SER A 454 21.89 4.15 -14.28
CA SER A 454 21.65 5.16 -15.31
C SER A 454 22.48 4.94 -16.58
N ASP A 455 23.70 4.43 -16.46
CA ASP A 455 24.56 4.11 -17.61
C ASP A 455 24.07 2.85 -18.32
N THR A 456 23.60 1.86 -17.56
CA THR A 456 22.93 0.66 -18.08
C THR A 456 21.69 1.03 -18.90
N LEU A 457 20.83 1.92 -18.39
CA LEU A 457 19.63 2.36 -19.09
C LEU A 457 19.94 3.21 -20.33
N LEU A 458 21.03 3.99 -20.30
CA LEU A 458 21.50 4.70 -21.49
C LEU A 458 21.93 3.72 -22.58
N ASP A 459 22.69 2.67 -22.23
CA ASP A 459 23.07 1.62 -23.19
C ASP A 459 21.85 0.84 -23.69
N ALA A 460 20.89 0.58 -22.80
CA ALA A 460 19.60 -0.04 -23.14
C ALA A 460 18.80 0.79 -24.16
N THR A 461 18.87 2.12 -24.12
CA THR A 461 18.17 2.98 -25.10
C THR A 461 18.79 2.94 -26.49
N ARG A 462 20.12 2.74 -26.62
CA ARG A 462 20.82 2.77 -27.92
C ARG A 462 20.21 1.90 -29.03
N PRO A 463 19.86 0.62 -28.80
CA PRO A 463 19.25 -0.20 -29.85
C PRO A 463 17.86 0.28 -30.27
N LEU A 464 17.16 1.07 -29.46
CA LEU A 464 15.84 1.61 -29.80
C LEU A 464 15.90 2.94 -30.57
N GLY A 465 17.06 3.62 -30.55
CA GLY A 465 17.17 5.02 -30.98
C GLY A 465 16.52 6.00 -30.00
N GLY A 466 16.61 7.29 -30.29
CA GLY A 466 16.00 8.37 -29.52
C GLY A 466 16.81 8.84 -28.30
N THR A 467 16.13 9.47 -27.34
CA THR A 467 16.78 10.19 -26.22
C THR A 467 16.57 9.50 -24.88
N PHE A 468 17.64 9.16 -24.17
CA PHE A 468 17.55 8.73 -22.77
C PHE A 468 17.28 9.93 -21.85
N VAL A 469 16.22 9.84 -21.05
CA VAL A 469 15.80 10.88 -20.10
C VAL A 469 15.75 10.29 -18.69
N LYS A 470 16.61 10.78 -17.80
CA LYS A 470 16.55 10.45 -16.36
C LYS A 470 15.26 11.00 -15.75
N ASN A 471 14.80 10.43 -14.62
CA ASN A 471 13.67 10.98 -13.88
C ASN A 471 13.79 12.53 -13.75
N PRO A 472 12.79 13.31 -14.20
CA PRO A 472 12.81 14.77 -14.08
C PRO A 472 13.07 15.30 -12.66
N THR A 473 12.74 14.53 -11.62
CA THR A 473 13.02 14.87 -10.21
C THR A 473 14.49 14.68 -9.80
N TRP A 474 15.31 14.01 -10.61
CA TRP A 474 16.71 13.67 -10.30
C TRP A 474 17.74 14.75 -10.65
N SER A 475 17.28 15.95 -11.04
CA SER A 475 18.15 17.04 -11.47
C SER A 475 18.99 17.63 -10.32
N LYS A 476 20.13 18.27 -10.65
CA LYS A 476 20.90 19.08 -9.69
C LYS A 476 20.07 20.22 -9.07
N LEU A 477 19.01 20.66 -9.75
CA LEU A 477 18.11 21.73 -9.29
C LEU A 477 17.17 21.25 -8.17
N THR A 478 16.86 19.95 -8.14
CA THR A 478 15.96 19.28 -7.21
C THR A 478 16.73 18.36 -6.24
N ASN A 479 18.01 18.65 -6.02
CA ASN A 479 18.90 17.99 -5.06
C ASN A 479 19.04 16.44 -5.17
N HIS A 480 18.88 15.89 -6.37
CA HIS A 480 18.92 14.44 -6.65
C HIS A 480 17.87 13.58 -5.92
N ASN A 481 16.64 14.10 -5.76
CA ASN A 481 15.58 13.39 -5.06
C ASN A 481 15.12 12.12 -5.79
N LEU A 482 15.11 11.00 -5.07
CA LEU A 482 14.60 9.70 -5.55
C LEU A 482 13.08 9.59 -5.33
N VAL A 483 12.45 8.68 -6.06
CA VAL A 483 11.05 8.27 -5.81
C VAL A 483 11.03 6.76 -5.73
N THR A 484 10.47 6.22 -4.64
CA THR A 484 10.23 4.79 -4.49
C THR A 484 8.74 4.50 -4.42
N VAL A 485 8.35 3.38 -5.03
CA VAL A 485 7.02 2.76 -4.88
C VAL A 485 7.11 1.48 -4.03
N HIS A 486 8.32 1.15 -3.59
CA HIS A 486 8.67 -0.02 -2.80
C HIS A 486 9.41 0.39 -1.51
N PRO A 487 8.79 1.20 -0.62
CA PRO A 487 9.37 1.48 0.69
C PRO A 487 9.47 0.19 1.51
N LEU A 488 10.63 -0.10 2.11
CA LEU A 488 10.89 -1.29 2.94
C LEU A 488 11.63 -0.91 4.22
N GLY A 489 11.49 -1.72 5.28
CA GLY A 489 12.23 -1.56 6.53
C GLY A 489 11.64 -0.56 7.53
N GLY A 490 12.37 -0.20 8.57
CA GLY A 490 11.87 0.62 9.69
C GLY A 490 11.39 -0.19 10.90
N CYS A 491 10.84 -1.40 10.67
CA CYS A 491 10.53 -2.38 11.71
C CYS A 491 11.25 -3.72 11.44
N CYS A 492 12.49 -3.66 10.94
CA CYS A 492 13.21 -4.80 10.38
C CYS A 492 13.29 -6.00 11.33
N MET A 493 13.25 -7.21 10.76
CA MET A 493 13.52 -8.44 11.50
C MET A 493 14.98 -8.47 11.97
N GLY A 494 15.23 -9.09 13.11
CA GLY A 494 16.58 -9.42 13.59
C GLY A 494 16.59 -10.58 14.58
N ASP A 495 17.78 -11.12 14.89
CA ASP A 495 17.94 -12.18 15.90
C ASP A 495 17.52 -11.72 17.31
N ASP A 496 17.74 -10.43 17.61
CA ASP A 496 17.48 -9.81 18.89
C ASP A 496 17.20 -8.31 18.73
N ALA A 497 16.76 -7.66 19.82
CA ALA A 497 16.37 -6.27 19.83
C ALA A 497 17.52 -5.27 19.58
N GLY A 498 18.78 -5.71 19.64
CA GLY A 498 19.93 -4.92 19.26
C GLY A 498 20.15 -4.88 17.74
N LYS A 499 19.60 -5.86 17.00
CA LYS A 499 19.75 -5.99 15.55
C LYS A 499 18.48 -5.63 14.77
N GLY A 500 17.30 -5.87 15.34
CA GLY A 500 16.01 -5.60 14.71
C GLY A 500 14.96 -5.04 15.67
N VAL A 501 13.77 -4.80 15.13
CA VAL A 501 12.58 -4.32 15.86
C VAL A 501 11.63 -5.47 16.16
N VAL A 502 11.60 -6.46 15.27
CA VAL A 502 10.80 -7.67 15.43
C VAL A 502 11.68 -8.92 15.32
N ASN A 503 11.26 -10.01 15.93
CA ASN A 503 11.91 -11.31 15.74
C ASN A 503 11.52 -11.94 14.39
N HIS A 504 12.00 -13.17 14.13
CA HIS A 504 11.69 -13.90 12.89
C HIS A 504 10.20 -14.20 12.66
N LYS A 505 9.33 -14.08 13.68
CA LYS A 505 7.88 -14.27 13.60
C LYS A 505 7.12 -12.96 13.37
N GLY A 506 7.83 -11.83 13.36
CA GLY A 506 7.22 -10.50 13.34
C GLY A 506 6.78 -9.99 14.72
N GLN A 507 7.10 -10.67 15.83
CA GLN A 507 6.78 -10.19 17.18
C GLN A 507 7.67 -9.02 17.56
N VAL A 508 7.08 -7.93 18.06
CA VAL A 508 7.82 -6.72 18.46
C VAL A 508 8.65 -6.98 19.70
N PHE A 509 9.95 -6.68 19.65
CA PHE A 509 10.82 -6.78 20.82
C PHE A 509 10.42 -5.76 21.90
N SER A 510 10.41 -6.19 23.16
CA SER A 510 9.98 -5.37 24.30
C SER A 510 11.11 -4.63 25.01
N GLY A 511 12.34 -4.73 24.48
CA GLY A 511 13.52 -4.10 25.06
C GLY A 511 14.49 -3.56 24.01
N LYS A 512 15.64 -3.07 24.48
CA LYS A 512 16.72 -2.52 23.65
C LYS A 512 17.77 -3.56 23.24
N GLY A 513 17.73 -4.74 23.84
CA GLY A 513 18.58 -5.89 23.56
C GLY A 513 17.91 -7.18 24.05
N GLY A 514 18.47 -8.33 23.66
CA GLY A 514 17.89 -9.64 23.97
C GLY A 514 16.67 -9.98 23.13
N THR A 515 16.02 -11.10 23.46
CA THR A 515 15.00 -11.75 22.63
C THR A 515 13.57 -11.62 23.19
N ALA A 516 13.39 -10.89 24.29
CA ALA A 516 12.08 -10.68 24.88
C ALA A 516 11.16 -9.88 23.95
N VAL A 517 9.91 -10.30 23.84
CA VAL A 517 8.90 -9.69 22.96
C VAL A 517 7.69 -9.21 23.74
N HIS A 518 6.94 -8.30 23.13
CA HIS A 518 5.60 -7.94 23.56
C HIS A 518 4.62 -9.03 23.15
N GLU A 519 4.07 -9.75 24.12
CA GLU A 519 3.09 -10.78 23.82
C GLU A 519 1.85 -10.17 23.16
N GLY A 520 1.47 -10.73 22.00
CA GLY A 520 0.32 -10.26 21.24
C GLY A 520 0.57 -9.08 20.31
N LEU A 521 1.79 -8.53 20.20
CA LEU A 521 2.09 -7.43 19.27
C LEU A 521 3.00 -7.86 18.12
N TYR A 522 2.49 -7.74 16.89
CA TYR A 522 3.16 -8.18 15.66
C TYR A 522 3.25 -7.06 14.62
N VAL A 523 4.24 -7.15 13.74
CA VAL A 523 4.32 -6.41 12.46
C VAL A 523 4.40 -7.44 11.33
N SER A 524 3.61 -7.25 10.27
CA SER A 524 3.46 -8.25 9.20
C SER A 524 3.37 -7.64 7.79
N ASP A 525 4.11 -6.57 7.52
CA ASP A 525 4.14 -5.89 6.22
C ASP A 525 5.56 -5.56 5.75
N GLY A 526 5.71 -4.67 4.75
CA GLY A 526 7.02 -4.24 4.23
C GLY A 526 7.98 -3.65 5.26
N ALA A 527 7.50 -3.23 6.44
CA ALA A 527 8.34 -2.67 7.49
C ALA A 527 9.31 -3.71 8.07
N VAL A 528 8.97 -5.00 8.01
CA VAL A 528 9.81 -6.08 8.59
C VAL A 528 10.98 -6.48 7.70
N ILE A 529 11.01 -6.02 6.45
CA ILE A 529 12.05 -6.39 5.49
C ILE A 529 13.38 -5.74 5.91
N SER A 530 14.45 -6.55 6.02
CA SER A 530 15.72 -6.09 6.63
C SER A 530 16.74 -5.50 5.64
N ARG A 531 16.46 -5.56 4.33
CA ARG A 531 17.27 -4.93 3.26
C ARG A 531 16.49 -4.82 1.94
N SER A 532 17.02 -4.05 1.00
CA SER A 532 16.55 -4.05 -0.39
C SER A 532 16.49 -5.48 -0.98
N LEU A 533 15.41 -5.79 -1.68
CA LEU A 533 15.14 -7.10 -2.28
C LEU A 533 15.62 -7.20 -3.74
N GLY A 534 15.86 -6.08 -4.41
CA GLY A 534 16.29 -6.05 -5.83
C GLY A 534 15.21 -6.53 -6.81
N VAL A 535 13.97 -6.68 -6.34
CA VAL A 535 12.77 -7.08 -7.10
C VAL A 535 11.53 -6.45 -6.49
N ASN A 536 10.39 -6.46 -7.18
CA ASN A 536 9.12 -6.00 -6.63
C ASN A 536 8.77 -6.79 -5.35
N PRO A 537 8.44 -6.12 -4.23
CA PRO A 537 8.46 -6.74 -2.91
C PRO A 537 7.19 -7.51 -2.55
N LEU A 538 6.12 -7.40 -3.34
CA LEU A 538 4.78 -7.86 -2.94
C LEU A 538 4.78 -9.34 -2.55
N LEU A 539 5.48 -10.18 -3.31
CA LEU A 539 5.45 -11.62 -3.10
C LEU A 539 6.23 -12.02 -1.85
N THR A 540 7.38 -11.39 -1.59
CA THR A 540 8.15 -11.60 -0.35
C THR A 540 7.41 -11.11 0.89
N ILE A 541 6.76 -9.93 0.82
CA ILE A 541 5.90 -9.43 1.91
C ILE A 541 4.78 -10.44 2.18
N SER A 542 4.18 -10.99 1.13
CA SER A 542 3.08 -11.96 1.26
C SER A 542 3.57 -13.29 1.86
N ALA A 543 4.73 -13.78 1.42
CA ALA A 543 5.33 -15.00 1.94
C ALA A 543 5.69 -14.90 3.43
N LEU A 544 6.27 -13.77 3.85
CA LEU A 544 6.58 -13.53 5.26
C LEU A 544 5.30 -13.38 6.09
N ALA A 545 4.26 -12.73 5.58
CA ALA A 545 2.98 -12.62 6.28
C ALA A 545 2.29 -13.99 6.46
N GLU A 546 2.28 -14.84 5.42
CA GLU A 546 1.80 -16.23 5.51
C GLU A 546 2.60 -17.02 6.56
N ARG A 547 3.94 -16.90 6.52
CA ARG A 547 4.84 -17.54 7.49
C ARG A 547 4.56 -17.09 8.92
N SER A 548 4.41 -15.79 9.15
CA SER A 548 4.10 -15.25 10.47
C SER A 548 2.74 -15.73 10.98
N CYS A 549 1.73 -15.83 10.11
CA CYS A 549 0.41 -16.36 10.49
C CYS A 549 0.46 -17.85 10.84
N MET A 550 1.23 -18.67 10.08
CA MET A 550 1.44 -20.08 10.40
C MET A 550 2.09 -20.25 11.77
N LEU A 551 3.14 -19.49 12.06
CA LEU A 551 3.85 -19.53 13.34
C LEU A 551 2.97 -19.03 14.49
N LEU A 552 2.19 -17.96 14.28
CA LEU A 552 1.24 -17.47 15.26
C LEU A 552 0.16 -18.51 15.59
N ALA A 553 -0.42 -19.15 14.57
CA ALA A 553 -1.41 -20.20 14.77
C ALA A 553 -0.79 -21.39 15.53
N GLN A 554 0.43 -21.79 15.17
CA GLN A 554 1.16 -22.85 15.88
C GLN A 554 1.39 -22.50 17.36
N ASP A 555 1.88 -21.29 17.65
CA ASP A 555 2.15 -20.83 19.01
C ASP A 555 0.87 -20.79 19.88
N ARG A 556 -0.28 -20.56 19.26
CA ARG A 556 -1.60 -20.50 19.92
C ARG A 556 -2.39 -21.81 19.87
N GLY A 557 -1.86 -22.86 19.24
CA GLY A 557 -2.56 -24.12 19.04
C GLY A 557 -3.79 -24.01 18.14
N TRP A 558 -3.83 -23.02 17.25
CA TRP A 558 -4.90 -22.82 16.28
C TRP A 558 -4.67 -23.66 15.02
N SER A 559 -5.76 -24.15 14.42
CA SER A 559 -5.72 -24.88 13.16
C SER A 559 -6.02 -23.95 11.99
N LEU A 560 -5.18 -23.96 10.95
CA LEU A 560 -5.37 -23.18 9.74
C LEU A 560 -5.84 -24.08 8.59
N GLU A 561 -7.03 -23.80 8.06
CA GLU A 561 -7.51 -24.43 6.84
C GLU A 561 -7.19 -23.58 5.61
N TYR A 562 -6.48 -24.17 4.65
CA TYR A 562 -6.09 -23.51 3.39
C TYR A 562 -6.94 -23.97 2.19
N SER A 563 -8.04 -24.67 2.44
CA SER A 563 -8.90 -25.21 1.40
C SER A 563 -9.48 -24.10 0.50
N LEU A 564 -9.47 -24.37 -0.80
CA LEU A 564 -10.05 -23.57 -1.86
C LEU A 564 -10.90 -24.48 -2.76
N PRO A 565 -12.02 -23.99 -3.35
CA PRO A 565 -12.53 -22.62 -3.23
C PRO A 565 -13.14 -22.34 -1.85
N SER A 566 -13.07 -21.09 -1.41
CA SER A 566 -13.55 -20.67 -0.08
C SER A 566 -14.92 -20.00 -0.07
N SER A 567 -15.71 -20.26 -1.10
CA SER A 567 -16.93 -19.54 -1.46
C SER A 567 -18.13 -19.92 -0.57
N PRO A 568 -18.54 -19.11 0.42
CA PRO A 568 -19.89 -19.22 0.96
C PRO A 568 -20.89 -18.68 -0.08
N ALA A 569 -22.08 -19.28 -0.13
CA ALA A 569 -23.22 -18.66 -0.76
C ALA A 569 -23.62 -17.44 0.08
N ARG A 570 -23.32 -16.22 -0.37
CA ARG A 570 -23.90 -15.01 0.18
C ARG A 570 -24.62 -14.26 -0.93
N GLU A 571 -25.88 -13.94 -0.69
CA GLU A 571 -26.58 -12.93 -1.47
C GLU A 571 -25.93 -11.58 -1.17
N ASP A 572 -25.70 -10.78 -2.22
CA ASP A 572 -25.26 -9.40 -2.02
C ASP A 572 -26.39 -8.66 -1.27
N GLU A 573 -26.10 -8.11 -0.09
CA GLU A 573 -27.07 -7.28 0.61
C GLU A 573 -27.41 -6.05 -0.26
N PRO A 574 -28.69 -5.66 -0.36
CA PRO A 574 -29.08 -4.49 -1.12
C PRO A 574 -28.42 -3.23 -0.53
N ILE A 575 -27.89 -2.38 -1.41
CA ILE A 575 -27.29 -1.10 -1.02
C ILE A 575 -28.43 -0.12 -0.75
N THR A 576 -28.55 0.32 0.50
CA THR A 576 -29.47 1.38 0.92
C THR A 576 -28.73 2.71 1.07
N VAL A 577 -29.46 3.82 0.92
CA VAL A 577 -28.92 5.14 1.24
C VAL A 577 -29.04 5.35 2.74
N GLY A 578 -27.91 5.56 3.42
CA GLY A 578 -27.88 5.86 4.85
C GLY A 578 -27.68 7.36 5.14
N ILE A 579 -27.79 7.72 6.42
CA ILE A 579 -27.43 9.04 6.95
C ILE A 579 -26.44 8.87 8.11
N GLN A 580 -25.46 9.76 8.16
CA GLN A 580 -24.51 9.87 9.26
C GLN A 580 -24.35 11.34 9.66
N PHE A 581 -24.35 11.60 10.96
CA PHE A 581 -24.01 12.92 11.52
C PHE A 581 -23.28 12.75 12.85
N THR A 582 -22.54 13.79 13.26
CA THR A 582 -21.83 13.82 14.53
C THR A 582 -22.29 15.00 15.34
N GLU A 583 -22.52 14.77 16.63
CA GLU A 583 -22.96 15.79 17.57
C GLU A 583 -22.21 15.66 18.90
N THR A 584 -21.95 16.80 19.54
CA THR A 584 -21.36 16.87 20.89
C THR A 584 -22.41 17.40 21.86
N MET A 585 -22.67 16.64 22.92
CA MET A 585 -23.55 17.00 24.01
C MET A 585 -22.75 17.16 25.30
N GLN A 586 -23.01 18.25 26.03
CA GLN A 586 -22.30 18.62 27.25
C GLN A 586 -23.28 18.82 28.40
N GLY A 587 -22.90 18.37 29.58
CA GLY A 587 -23.65 18.58 30.81
C GLY A 587 -22.87 18.09 32.02
N TYR A 588 -23.60 17.70 33.05
CA TYR A 588 -23.06 17.16 34.29
C TYR A 588 -23.84 15.90 34.68
N TYR A 589 -23.21 14.98 35.41
CA TYR A 589 -23.90 13.84 36.00
C TYR A 589 -23.93 13.93 37.51
N SER A 590 -24.97 13.43 38.18
CA SER A 590 -24.99 13.34 39.64
C SER A 590 -25.66 12.08 40.12
N ASP A 591 -25.24 11.61 41.29
CA ASP A 591 -25.89 10.52 42.01
C ASP A 591 -27.08 11.06 42.82
N GLY A 592 -28.19 10.31 42.84
CA GLY A 592 -29.30 10.56 43.77
C GLY A 592 -30.26 11.71 43.42
N ALA A 593 -30.45 12.05 42.15
CA ALA A 593 -31.48 12.97 41.65
C ALA A 593 -32.26 12.42 40.43
N ALA A 594 -32.51 11.11 40.42
CA ALA A 594 -33.21 10.45 39.32
C ALA A 594 -34.62 11.03 39.11
N GLY A 595 -34.89 11.58 37.92
CA GLY A 595 -36.17 12.17 37.54
C GLY A 595 -36.29 13.69 37.73
N ASP A 596 -35.31 14.36 38.35
CA ASP A 596 -35.22 15.82 38.45
C ASP A 596 -33.93 16.31 37.78
N TYR A 597 -34.01 16.59 36.48
CA TYR A 597 -32.85 16.96 35.66
C TYR A 597 -32.21 18.29 36.10
N GLN A 598 -32.99 19.22 36.66
CA GLN A 598 -32.46 20.51 37.08
C GLN A 598 -31.66 20.37 38.37
N GLN A 599 -32.21 19.67 39.37
CA GLN A 599 -31.46 19.34 40.59
C GLN A 599 -30.22 18.49 40.26
N ALA A 600 -30.34 17.55 39.30
CA ALA A 600 -29.21 16.73 38.88
C ALA A 600 -28.08 17.57 38.24
N SER A 601 -28.43 18.55 37.42
CA SER A 601 -27.48 19.50 36.82
C SER A 601 -26.81 20.38 37.87
N GLU A 602 -27.58 20.98 38.77
CA GLU A 602 -27.04 21.86 39.83
C GLU A 602 -26.07 21.13 40.77
N ARG A 603 -26.39 19.88 41.15
CA ARG A 603 -25.47 19.04 41.94
C ARG A 603 -24.23 18.65 41.15
N GLY A 604 -24.41 18.33 39.87
CA GLY A 604 -23.29 17.98 39.01
C GLY A 604 -22.31 19.15 38.83
N GLU A 605 -22.83 20.37 38.66
CA GLU A 605 -22.03 21.60 38.64
C GLU A 605 -21.26 21.81 39.95
N GLN A 606 -21.92 21.63 41.09
CA GLN A 606 -21.29 21.79 42.41
C GLN A 606 -20.18 20.77 42.67
N SER A 607 -20.27 19.59 42.06
CA SER A 607 -19.28 18.51 42.19
C SER A 607 -18.27 18.46 41.04
N ASP A 608 -18.33 19.39 40.08
CA ASP A 608 -17.53 19.45 38.84
C ASP A 608 -17.52 18.12 38.08
N SER A 609 -18.66 17.41 38.09
CA SER A 609 -18.85 16.11 37.44
C SER A 609 -19.22 16.26 35.96
N ARG A 610 -18.42 17.03 35.23
CA ARG A 610 -18.61 17.29 33.80
C ARG A 610 -18.75 15.99 33.04
N PHE A 611 -19.71 15.98 32.13
CA PHE A 611 -20.00 14.84 31.28
C PHE A 611 -20.22 15.34 29.86
N GLU A 612 -19.34 14.94 28.96
CA GLU A 612 -19.39 15.29 27.55
C GLU A 612 -19.36 14.02 26.72
N PHE A 613 -20.15 13.98 25.65
CA PHE A 613 -20.06 12.91 24.68
C PHE A 613 -20.16 13.45 23.26
N THR A 614 -19.24 13.02 22.41
CA THR A 614 -19.24 13.27 20.97
C THR A 614 -19.55 11.98 20.25
N LEU A 615 -20.75 11.88 19.69
CA LEU A 615 -21.27 10.66 19.05
C LEU A 615 -21.48 10.89 17.57
N THR A 616 -21.01 9.92 16.78
CA THR A 616 -21.39 9.74 15.38
C THR A 616 -22.59 8.79 15.35
N VAL A 617 -23.74 9.30 14.93
CA VAL A 617 -25.00 8.56 14.79
C VAL A 617 -25.14 8.09 13.35
N ILE A 618 -25.48 6.82 13.16
CA ILE A 618 -25.51 6.16 11.86
C ILE A 618 -26.81 5.41 11.68
N SER A 619 -27.51 5.71 10.59
CA SER A 619 -28.58 4.89 10.05
C SER A 619 -28.17 4.39 8.67
N ASP A 620 -28.08 3.08 8.50
CA ASP A 620 -27.68 2.45 7.24
C ASP A 620 -28.80 2.54 6.17
N ASP A 621 -30.04 2.86 6.56
CA ASP A 621 -31.20 2.97 5.68
C ASP A 621 -32.12 4.14 6.10
N VAL A 622 -32.06 5.21 5.30
CA VAL A 622 -32.83 6.43 5.50
C VAL A 622 -34.34 6.21 5.28
N GLU A 623 -34.73 5.29 4.39
CA GLU A 623 -36.15 5.02 4.15
C GLU A 623 -36.77 4.31 5.36
N THR A 624 -36.05 3.33 5.91
CA THR A 624 -36.42 2.68 7.17
C THR A 624 -36.46 3.69 8.32
N MET A 625 -35.49 4.62 8.40
CA MET A 625 -35.48 5.67 9.42
C MET A 625 -36.67 6.63 9.31
N LEU A 626 -37.02 7.07 8.11
CA LEU A 626 -38.09 8.04 7.90
C LEU A 626 -39.50 7.43 8.05
N SER A 627 -39.64 6.13 7.80
CA SER A 627 -40.93 5.43 7.85
C SER A 627 -41.26 4.83 9.22
N GLY A 628 -40.27 4.64 10.10
CA GLY A 628 -40.45 4.03 11.42
C GLY A 628 -40.11 4.96 12.58
N GLU A 629 -41.10 5.32 13.41
CA GLU A 629 -40.91 6.15 14.62
C GLU A 629 -39.97 5.53 15.67
N SER A 630 -39.73 4.21 15.60
CA SER A 630 -38.88 3.44 16.53
C SER A 630 -37.64 2.86 15.85
N HIS A 631 -37.24 3.40 14.70
CA HIS A 631 -36.01 3.00 14.03
C HIS A 631 -34.79 3.13 14.96
N ALA A 632 -34.01 2.06 15.06
CA ALA A 632 -32.76 2.06 15.81
C ALA A 632 -31.61 2.57 14.93
N ALA A 633 -31.00 3.69 15.34
CA ALA A 633 -29.71 4.13 14.83
C ALA A 633 -28.58 3.56 15.69
N LYS A 634 -27.41 3.38 15.08
CA LYS A 634 -26.17 2.97 15.77
C LYS A 634 -25.39 4.21 16.15
N MET A 635 -24.61 4.12 17.22
CA MET A 635 -23.82 5.25 17.71
C MET A 635 -22.42 4.80 18.07
N VAL A 636 -21.42 5.53 17.62
CA VAL A 636 -20.02 5.32 17.99
C VAL A 636 -19.41 6.67 18.36
N GLY A 637 -18.62 6.72 19.42
CA GLY A 637 -18.03 7.99 19.82
C GLY A 637 -17.21 7.94 21.09
N SER A 638 -16.93 9.12 21.62
CA SER A 638 -16.11 9.31 22.81
C SER A 638 -16.93 9.96 23.92
N VAL A 639 -16.66 9.57 25.16
CA VAL A 639 -17.24 10.17 26.36
C VAL A 639 -16.13 10.68 27.27
N THR A 640 -16.15 11.97 27.60
CA THR A 640 -15.26 12.59 28.58
C THR A 640 -16.04 12.81 29.87
N ALA A 641 -15.70 12.05 30.91
CA ALA A 641 -16.36 12.13 32.21
C ALA A 641 -15.32 11.97 33.34
N PRO A 642 -14.59 13.04 33.73
CA PRO A 642 -13.46 12.96 34.66
C PRO A 642 -13.79 12.31 36.01
N ALA A 643 -15.02 12.46 36.49
CA ALA A 643 -15.43 11.85 37.75
C ALA A 643 -15.76 10.34 37.64
N LEU A 644 -15.84 9.78 36.42
CA LEU A 644 -15.96 8.34 36.16
C LEU A 644 -14.65 7.71 35.69
N SER A 645 -13.84 8.46 34.93
CA SER A 645 -12.61 7.98 34.33
C SER A 645 -11.65 9.14 34.07
N ASP A 646 -10.39 8.96 34.45
CA ASP A 646 -9.31 9.91 34.14
C ASP A 646 -8.98 10.02 32.65
N ARG A 647 -9.57 9.14 31.82
CA ARG A 647 -9.38 9.08 30.36
C ARG A 647 -10.72 9.10 29.63
N PRO A 648 -10.78 9.65 28.41
CA PRO A 648 -11.93 9.50 27.53
C PRO A 648 -12.29 8.01 27.36
N LEU A 649 -13.59 7.70 27.44
CA LEU A 649 -14.16 6.38 27.20
C LEU A 649 -14.62 6.29 25.74
N THR A 650 -14.76 5.07 25.22
CA THR A 650 -15.33 4.82 23.89
C THR A 650 -16.74 4.26 24.04
N ALA A 651 -17.69 4.86 23.34
CA ALA A 651 -19.03 4.33 23.13
C ALA A 651 -19.04 3.57 21.80
N THR A 652 -19.40 2.29 21.81
CA THR A 652 -19.47 1.40 20.65
C THR A 652 -20.76 0.61 20.66
#